data_AF-A0A5Q0H0C6-F1
#
_entry.id   AF-A0A5Q0H0C6-F1
#
_cell.length_a   1.000
_cell.length_b   1.000
_cell.length_c   1.000
_cell.angle_alpha   90.00
_cell.angle_beta   90.00
_cell.angle_gamma   90.00
#
_symmetry.space_group_name_H-M   'P 1'
#
loop_
_entity.id
_entity.type
_entity.pdbx_description
1 polymer ?
#
loop_
_entity_poly.entity_id
_entity_poly.type
_entity_poly.pdbx_seq_one_letter_code
_entity_poly.pdbx_strand_id
1 'polypeptide(L)'
;MEPGGDPAGRAGPAPGLRQPVPGPAARRGERGQDVKIAALDVDGTLLPGALADPLPALLVDAGLTPRDRAARLRDVVATGRPEDPPPPEVVHRLFAALFTDVPVRAVSALIAGLWQERRQRLFDFTRPLVAALRGAGYTPVLISGGPEELVAHLAAELGVERFRGTRFAVEDDLYTGLVESTVEGVKDKVALDLADGAVAWSRSLAIGNSLGEVELFRQVGQPIAFEPSPALLALARDHAWHVADRHDLPAVVRDRLGLDWPSPRPAPPPAPTGPPRLRAAADRLVDHVLRGVTPAGSIPGTTQSRVTESALMLTLLRRENMHPAAQHALRVHLLARAPGAGPFDAAVIASTLHGTPVPDRERLIDKTFEGSAQHPSPRHRLALAAILAAVGPEPFHVDAPAEAFEHRDGATWTRLRMMAIHHLNSADPVAPELTARLLRLTEVGQRRGVIERQAFSHLFALLALTRVAPGHPVVRAGVDALAACLNTDGGMPFATTEEVLVTSTAGLALARAGVDRRVLLAMGDYLAGRQADDGGWSNAEDVVQTDAGDTAHVVAFLHAVDPDRYRAHGERARRFLRDRVGPDGGVSTYFAGHPAEPATTADTVLALAPHAHAHRPLIERAAGFVLRAQRCDGTFGRGRSLSEAEAVFRALAALRFVHRRDPMAHEQRIGPAVRAAQRRLLTTANPDGGWGQAPGDPSDPISTAYSLVALAAEHRDSGVVRAGTAYLLREQDEDGGYTSIPDQAAPRPLPHGVTELANNFVLLAMTHLDPDYRHSGGRHG
;
A
#
# COMPACT_ATOMS: atom_id res chain seq x y z
N MET A 1 19.54 51.11 17.71
CA MET A 1 18.14 51.42 18.07
C MET A 1 17.25 50.50 17.25
N GLU A 2 16.14 50.05 17.84
CA GLU A 2 15.25 49.05 17.25
C GLU A 2 14.23 49.64 16.25
N PRO A 3 13.51 48.81 15.47
CA PRO A 3 12.74 49.24 14.30
C PRO A 3 11.24 49.44 14.57
N GLY A 4 10.50 49.86 13.55
CA GLY A 4 9.04 49.78 13.49
C GLY A 4 8.54 50.13 12.09
N GLY A 5 7.84 49.21 11.41
CA GLY A 5 7.43 49.38 10.01
C GLY A 5 6.27 48.49 9.58
N ASP A 6 5.06 49.03 9.68
CA ASP A 6 3.79 48.66 9.01
C ASP A 6 2.89 49.94 9.14
N PRO A 7 1.91 50.26 8.25
CA PRO A 7 0.80 49.38 7.88
C PRO A 7 0.43 49.31 6.38
N ALA A 8 0.12 48.08 5.94
CA ALA A 8 -1.03 47.68 5.09
C ALA A 8 -1.47 48.55 3.87
N GLY A 9 -1.33 47.99 2.65
CA GLY A 9 -1.76 48.61 1.37
C GLY A 9 -2.44 47.66 0.36
N ARG A 10 -3.49 46.94 0.80
CA ARG A 10 -4.38 45.99 0.06
C ARG A 10 -4.21 45.90 -1.49
N ALA A 11 -3.75 44.75 -1.97
CA ALA A 11 -4.13 44.19 -3.27
C ALA A 11 -5.32 43.20 -3.11
N GLY A 12 -6.14 43.03 -4.15
CA GLY A 12 -7.39 42.24 -4.07
C GLY A 12 -7.21 40.72 -4.25
N PRO A 13 -8.04 39.87 -3.60
CA PRO A 13 -7.98 38.43 -3.74
C PRO A 13 -8.70 37.89 -4.98
N ALA A 14 -8.27 36.70 -5.43
CA ALA A 14 -8.90 35.90 -6.49
C ALA A 14 -10.33 35.44 -6.10
N PRO A 15 -11.19 35.04 -7.07
CA PRO A 15 -12.55 34.57 -6.78
C PRO A 15 -12.54 33.35 -5.85
N GLY A 16 -13.21 33.49 -4.71
CA GLY A 16 -13.13 32.54 -3.61
C GLY A 16 -13.93 31.25 -3.81
N LEU A 17 -13.45 30.19 -3.13
CA LEU A 17 -14.20 28.98 -2.82
C LEU A 17 -15.60 29.34 -2.28
N ARG A 18 -16.65 28.66 -2.77
CA ARG A 18 -18.01 28.85 -2.27
C ARG A 18 -18.08 28.41 -0.80
N GLN A 19 -18.53 29.30 0.09
CA GLN A 19 -18.84 28.94 1.47
C GLN A 19 -20.05 27.99 1.55
N PRO A 20 -20.22 27.26 2.68
CA PRO A 20 -21.33 26.33 2.83
C PRO A 20 -22.69 27.02 2.70
N VAL A 21 -23.63 26.35 2.03
CA VAL A 21 -25.04 26.77 1.99
C VAL A 21 -25.60 26.72 3.42
N PRO A 22 -26.29 27.77 3.91
CA PRO A 22 -26.88 27.74 5.24
C PRO A 22 -27.94 26.65 5.36
N GLY A 23 -27.90 25.87 6.44
CA GLY A 23 -28.85 24.79 6.69
C GLY A 23 -30.30 25.27 6.75
N PRO A 24 -31.28 24.41 6.40
CA PRO A 24 -32.66 24.82 6.18
C PRO A 24 -33.33 25.31 7.48
N ALA A 25 -33.55 26.62 7.56
CA ALA A 25 -34.41 27.21 8.58
C ALA A 25 -35.85 26.67 8.41
N ALA A 26 -36.41 26.08 9.47
CA ALA A 26 -37.64 25.29 9.41
C ALA A 26 -38.90 26.13 9.10
N ARG A 27 -39.17 26.35 7.81
CA ARG A 27 -40.43 26.96 7.31
C ARG A 27 -41.61 25.99 7.45
N ARG A 28 -42.12 25.84 8.67
CA ARG A 28 -43.52 25.38 8.88
C ARG A 28 -44.45 26.45 8.30
N GLY A 29 -45.13 26.19 7.19
CA GLY A 29 -46.10 27.17 6.65
C GLY A 29 -46.79 26.81 5.33
N GLU A 30 -46.11 26.12 4.42
CA GLU A 30 -46.70 25.74 3.12
C GLU A 30 -46.52 24.25 2.86
N ARG A 31 -47.58 23.59 2.38
CA ARG A 31 -47.55 22.18 1.98
C ARG A 31 -47.07 22.08 0.54
N GLY A 32 -45.75 22.00 0.37
CA GLY A 32 -45.16 21.42 -0.84
C GLY A 32 -45.78 20.04 -1.07
N GLN A 33 -46.21 19.77 -2.30
CA GLN A 33 -46.83 18.48 -2.65
C GLN A 33 -45.75 17.41 -2.77
N ASP A 34 -45.99 16.22 -2.22
CA ASP A 34 -45.05 15.10 -2.32
C ASP A 34 -44.75 14.79 -3.80
N VAL A 35 -43.47 14.85 -4.16
CA VAL A 35 -43.00 14.77 -5.55
C VAL A 35 -43.20 13.35 -6.07
N LYS A 36 -43.91 13.24 -7.18
CA LYS A 36 -44.17 11.97 -7.87
C LYS A 36 -43.09 11.79 -8.95
N ILE A 37 -42.16 10.86 -8.76
CA ILE A 37 -41.02 10.70 -9.69
C ILE A 37 -41.23 9.55 -10.68
N ALA A 38 -40.64 9.69 -11.85
CA ALA A 38 -40.44 8.60 -12.81
C ALA A 38 -38.94 8.42 -13.03
N ALA A 39 -38.35 7.44 -12.36
CA ALA A 39 -36.95 7.09 -12.51
C ALA A 39 -36.77 6.20 -13.74
N LEU A 40 -35.92 6.65 -14.66
CA LEU A 40 -35.63 5.95 -15.90
C LEU A 40 -34.14 5.58 -15.91
N ASP A 41 -33.88 4.27 -15.98
CA ASP A 41 -32.61 3.77 -16.50
C ASP A 41 -32.44 4.19 -17.97
N VAL A 42 -31.20 4.17 -18.46
CA VAL A 42 -30.82 4.57 -19.82
C VAL A 42 -30.38 3.37 -20.66
N ASP A 43 -29.54 2.50 -20.09
CA ASP A 43 -28.63 1.62 -20.83
C ASP A 43 -29.32 0.30 -21.18
N GLY A 44 -29.74 0.15 -22.44
CA GLY A 44 -30.67 -0.90 -22.85
C GLY A 44 -32.15 -0.53 -22.63
N THR A 45 -32.46 0.58 -21.96
CA THR A 45 -33.84 1.00 -21.63
C THR A 45 -34.34 2.14 -22.52
N LEU A 46 -33.52 3.17 -22.79
CA LEU A 46 -33.86 4.30 -23.67
C LEU A 46 -33.13 4.25 -25.03
N LEU A 47 -32.13 3.38 -25.15
CA LEU A 47 -31.38 3.05 -26.36
C LEU A 47 -30.88 1.59 -26.27
N PRO A 48 -30.61 0.90 -27.38
CA PRO A 48 -30.15 -0.49 -27.35
C PRO A 48 -28.64 -0.57 -27.09
N GLY A 49 -28.24 -1.33 -26.07
CA GLY A 49 -26.86 -1.40 -25.55
C GLY A 49 -26.55 -0.24 -24.59
N ALA A 50 -25.32 -0.16 -24.09
CA ALA A 50 -24.94 0.92 -23.19
C ALA A 50 -24.46 2.17 -23.96
N LEU A 51 -24.73 3.33 -23.39
CA LEU A 51 -24.33 4.63 -23.91
C LEU A 51 -22.80 4.72 -24.07
N ALA A 52 -22.06 4.06 -23.19
CA ALA A 52 -20.60 4.11 -23.11
C ALA A 52 -19.84 2.95 -23.81
N ASP A 53 -20.50 1.94 -24.40
CA ASP A 53 -19.84 0.74 -24.96
C ASP A 53 -18.59 0.99 -25.84
N PRO A 54 -18.53 2.03 -26.70
CA PRO A 54 -17.37 2.25 -27.57
C PRO A 54 -16.22 2.99 -26.89
N LEU A 55 -16.46 3.63 -25.74
CA LEU A 55 -15.46 4.47 -25.07
C LEU A 55 -14.17 3.71 -24.70
N PRO A 56 -14.20 2.44 -24.22
CA PRO A 56 -13.00 1.63 -24.02
C PRO A 56 -12.17 1.39 -25.27
N ALA A 57 -12.79 1.33 -26.46
CA ALA A 57 -12.07 1.21 -27.73
C ALA A 57 -11.49 2.56 -28.16
N LEU A 58 -12.29 3.64 -28.09
CA LEU A 58 -11.85 5.00 -28.41
C LEU A 58 -10.66 5.47 -27.56
N LEU A 59 -10.63 5.11 -26.27
CA LEU A 59 -9.49 5.38 -25.38
C LEU A 59 -8.23 4.59 -25.78
N VAL A 60 -8.37 3.36 -26.30
CA VAL A 60 -7.24 2.54 -26.78
C VAL A 60 -6.69 3.10 -28.10
N ASP A 61 -7.57 3.43 -29.04
CA ASP A 61 -7.19 3.90 -30.38
C ASP A 61 -6.60 5.32 -30.34
N ALA A 62 -7.03 6.15 -29.36
CA ALA A 62 -6.39 7.43 -29.04
C ALA A 62 -5.07 7.30 -28.25
N GLY A 63 -4.66 6.08 -27.87
CA GLY A 63 -3.44 5.84 -27.09
C GLY A 63 -3.50 6.32 -25.63
N LEU A 64 -4.70 6.55 -25.10
CA LEU A 64 -4.92 7.09 -23.74
C LEU A 64 -4.98 6.01 -22.67
N THR A 65 -5.52 4.81 -22.97
CA THR A 65 -5.48 3.66 -22.06
C THR A 65 -4.63 2.53 -22.63
N PRO A 66 -3.84 1.82 -21.79
CA PRO A 66 -3.26 0.53 -22.14
C PRO A 66 -4.31 -0.48 -22.62
N ARG A 67 -3.92 -1.32 -23.59
CA ARG A 67 -4.79 -2.32 -24.24
C ARG A 67 -5.27 -3.44 -23.32
N ASP A 68 -4.46 -3.79 -22.31
CA ASP A 68 -4.76 -4.84 -21.34
C ASP A 68 -5.88 -4.44 -20.37
N ARG A 69 -5.97 -3.16 -19.96
CA ARG A 69 -7.12 -2.65 -19.18
C ARG A 69 -8.45 -2.86 -19.93
N ALA A 70 -8.48 -2.50 -21.21
CA ALA A 70 -9.65 -2.70 -22.07
C ALA A 70 -9.91 -4.19 -22.39
N ALA A 71 -8.87 -5.03 -22.45
CA ALA A 71 -9.03 -6.48 -22.56
C ALA A 71 -9.69 -7.06 -21.30
N ARG A 72 -9.15 -6.79 -20.11
CA ARG A 72 -9.70 -7.27 -18.82
C ARG A 72 -11.17 -6.92 -18.63
N LEU A 73 -11.59 -5.71 -19.01
CA LEU A 73 -13.00 -5.31 -19.00
C LEU A 73 -13.84 -6.19 -19.94
N ARG A 74 -13.42 -6.36 -21.21
CA ARG A 74 -14.10 -7.22 -22.18
C ARG A 74 -14.14 -8.68 -21.72
N ASP A 75 -13.04 -9.20 -21.16
CA ASP A 75 -12.93 -10.59 -20.74
C ASP A 75 -13.89 -10.90 -19.57
N VAL A 76 -13.99 -9.99 -18.59
CA VAL A 76 -14.96 -10.12 -17.49
C VAL A 76 -16.41 -10.01 -17.98
N VAL A 77 -16.70 -9.11 -18.92
CA VAL A 77 -18.04 -8.99 -19.53
C VAL A 77 -18.39 -10.21 -20.39
N ALA A 78 -17.42 -10.79 -21.11
CA ALA A 78 -17.63 -11.92 -22.02
C ALA A 78 -17.60 -13.30 -21.34
N THR A 79 -16.98 -13.42 -20.16
CA THR A 79 -17.01 -14.66 -19.34
C THR A 79 -18.23 -14.74 -18.43
N GLY A 80 -18.90 -13.61 -18.18
CA GLY A 80 -20.22 -13.57 -17.55
C GLY A 80 -21.26 -14.39 -18.33
N ARG A 81 -22.07 -15.16 -17.61
CA ARG A 81 -23.22 -15.85 -18.23
C ARG A 81 -24.44 -14.94 -18.15
N PRO A 82 -25.40 -15.03 -19.08
CA PRO A 82 -26.66 -14.28 -18.98
C PRO A 82 -27.43 -14.56 -17.66
N GLU A 83 -27.24 -15.75 -17.07
CA GLU A 83 -27.83 -16.17 -15.79
C GLU A 83 -26.92 -15.92 -14.57
N ASP A 84 -25.65 -15.55 -14.79
CA ASP A 84 -24.64 -15.28 -13.76
C ASP A 84 -23.68 -14.18 -14.27
N PRO A 85 -24.14 -12.91 -14.30
CA PRO A 85 -23.35 -11.79 -14.82
C PRO A 85 -22.29 -11.32 -13.81
N PRO A 86 -21.19 -10.70 -14.26
CA PRO A 86 -20.16 -10.18 -13.36
C PRO A 86 -20.74 -9.09 -12.42
N PRO A 87 -20.33 -9.03 -11.14
CA PRO A 87 -20.85 -8.03 -10.21
C PRO A 87 -20.62 -6.59 -10.72
N PRO A 88 -21.62 -5.68 -10.66
CA PRO A 88 -21.51 -4.33 -11.20
C PRO A 88 -20.31 -3.54 -10.67
N GLU A 89 -19.92 -3.77 -9.41
CA GLU A 89 -18.77 -3.12 -8.77
C GLU A 89 -17.43 -3.55 -9.40
N VAL A 90 -17.36 -4.78 -9.93
CA VAL A 90 -16.20 -5.28 -10.68
C VAL A 90 -16.14 -4.61 -12.05
N VAL A 91 -17.29 -4.53 -12.75
CA VAL A 91 -17.38 -3.89 -14.07
C VAL A 91 -17.07 -2.39 -13.98
N HIS A 92 -17.67 -1.68 -13.02
CA HIS A 92 -17.45 -0.24 -12.82
C HIS A 92 -16.01 0.07 -12.38
N ARG A 93 -15.39 -0.78 -11.55
CA ARG A 93 -13.96 -0.64 -11.20
C ARG A 93 -13.04 -0.84 -12.41
N LEU A 94 -13.32 -1.84 -13.26
CA LEU A 94 -12.56 -2.08 -14.48
C LEU A 94 -12.77 -0.98 -15.53
N PHE A 95 -13.98 -0.41 -15.61
CA PHE A 95 -14.28 0.73 -16.48
C PHE A 95 -13.58 2.00 -15.98
N ALA A 96 -13.63 2.29 -14.67
CA ALA A 96 -12.93 3.41 -14.06
C ALA A 96 -11.41 3.35 -14.30
N ALA A 97 -10.82 2.15 -14.21
CA ALA A 97 -9.40 1.93 -14.45
C ALA A 97 -8.92 2.30 -15.88
N LEU A 98 -9.81 2.32 -16.88
CA LEU A 98 -9.49 2.82 -18.21
C LEU A 98 -9.06 4.29 -18.18
N PHE A 99 -9.55 5.06 -17.21
CA PHE A 99 -9.21 6.46 -17.02
C PHE A 99 -8.00 6.69 -16.10
N THR A 100 -7.37 5.66 -15.51
CA THR A 100 -6.25 5.85 -14.57
C THR A 100 -5.11 6.63 -15.21
N ASP A 101 -4.96 7.87 -14.74
CA ASP A 101 -4.01 8.89 -15.13
C ASP A 101 -4.17 9.41 -16.59
N VAL A 102 -5.40 9.37 -17.10
CA VAL A 102 -5.83 10.00 -18.37
C VAL A 102 -6.26 11.47 -18.13
N PRO A 103 -5.82 12.45 -18.94
CA PRO A 103 -6.23 13.85 -18.79
C PRO A 103 -7.72 14.08 -19.06
N VAL A 104 -8.40 14.85 -18.19
CA VAL A 104 -9.85 15.10 -18.27
C VAL A 104 -10.26 15.65 -19.65
N ARG A 105 -9.51 16.63 -20.18
CA ARG A 105 -9.76 17.22 -21.52
C ARG A 105 -9.85 16.19 -22.65
N ALA A 106 -9.12 15.09 -22.54
CA ALA A 106 -9.00 14.10 -23.61
C ALA A 106 -10.23 13.17 -23.63
N VAL A 107 -10.68 12.75 -22.43
CA VAL A 107 -11.94 12.02 -22.28
C VAL A 107 -13.13 12.89 -22.69
N SER A 108 -13.17 14.17 -22.27
CA SER A 108 -14.26 15.09 -22.66
C SER A 108 -14.37 15.25 -24.18
N ALA A 109 -13.24 15.32 -24.90
CA ALA A 109 -13.23 15.39 -26.35
C ALA A 109 -13.77 14.11 -27.01
N LEU A 110 -13.38 12.93 -26.50
CA LEU A 110 -13.89 11.63 -26.99
C LEU A 110 -15.39 11.45 -26.70
N ILE A 111 -15.86 11.83 -25.50
CA ILE A 111 -17.27 11.77 -25.11
C ILE A 111 -18.14 12.68 -26.00
N ALA A 112 -17.69 13.91 -26.27
CA ALA A 112 -18.40 14.83 -27.14
C ALA A 112 -18.54 14.31 -28.59
N GLY A 113 -17.54 13.58 -29.09
CA GLY A 113 -17.59 12.88 -30.37
C GLY A 113 -18.54 11.68 -30.35
N LEU A 114 -18.37 10.77 -29.38
CA LEU A 114 -19.18 9.57 -29.17
C LEU A 114 -20.69 9.91 -29.08
N TRP A 115 -21.05 11.00 -28.41
CA TRP A 115 -22.44 11.41 -28.28
C TRP A 115 -23.15 11.67 -29.63
N GLN A 116 -22.44 12.18 -30.65
CA GLN A 116 -23.03 12.45 -31.97
C GLN A 116 -23.40 11.17 -32.75
N GLU A 117 -22.73 10.05 -32.46
CA GLU A 117 -23.18 8.71 -32.89
C GLU A 117 -24.39 8.28 -32.04
N ARG A 118 -24.25 8.27 -30.71
CA ARG A 118 -25.22 7.62 -29.82
C ARG A 118 -26.61 8.25 -29.83
N ARG A 119 -26.73 9.57 -30.02
CA ARG A 119 -28.03 10.26 -30.13
C ARG A 119 -28.92 9.79 -31.28
N GLN A 120 -28.34 9.11 -32.28
CA GLN A 120 -29.07 8.52 -33.42
C GLN A 120 -29.66 7.14 -33.10
N ARG A 121 -29.29 6.52 -31.97
CA ARG A 121 -29.73 5.17 -31.56
C ARG A 121 -30.83 5.15 -30.50
N LEU A 122 -31.34 6.30 -30.06
CA LEU A 122 -32.46 6.39 -29.11
C LEU A 122 -33.71 5.73 -29.71
N PHE A 123 -34.43 4.92 -28.92
CA PHE A 123 -35.68 4.32 -29.39
C PHE A 123 -36.74 5.37 -29.73
N ASP A 124 -37.60 5.10 -30.71
CA ASP A 124 -38.65 6.02 -31.17
C ASP A 124 -39.60 6.45 -30.04
N PHE A 125 -39.84 5.56 -29.06
CA PHE A 125 -40.69 5.85 -27.90
C PHE A 125 -39.99 6.74 -26.84
N THR A 126 -38.66 6.87 -26.84
CA THR A 126 -37.91 7.53 -25.76
C THR A 126 -38.28 9.01 -25.60
N ARG A 127 -38.38 9.76 -26.71
CA ARG A 127 -38.77 11.19 -26.68
C ARG A 127 -40.26 11.36 -26.29
N PRO A 128 -41.22 10.61 -26.90
CA PRO A 128 -42.62 10.57 -26.44
C PRO A 128 -42.82 10.17 -24.97
N LEU A 129 -42.08 9.17 -24.45
CA LEU A 129 -42.22 8.65 -23.09
C LEU A 129 -41.93 9.74 -22.05
N VAL A 130 -40.81 10.44 -22.18
CA VAL A 130 -40.45 11.53 -21.25
C VAL A 130 -41.47 12.67 -21.32
N ALA A 131 -42.01 12.98 -22.51
CA ALA A 131 -43.08 13.98 -22.66
C ALA A 131 -44.41 13.52 -21.99
N ALA A 132 -44.80 12.25 -22.18
CA ALA A 132 -46.00 11.68 -21.58
C ALA A 132 -45.91 11.58 -20.04
N LEU A 133 -44.74 11.23 -19.49
CA LEU A 133 -44.50 11.19 -18.06
C LEU A 133 -44.62 12.58 -17.42
N ARG A 134 -44.04 13.62 -18.04
CA ARG A 134 -44.26 15.03 -17.64
C ARG A 134 -45.74 15.40 -17.67
N GLY A 135 -46.45 15.05 -18.76
CA GLY A 135 -47.89 15.29 -18.90
C GLY A 135 -48.75 14.56 -17.85
N ALA A 136 -48.32 13.38 -17.38
CA ALA A 136 -48.96 12.59 -16.33
C ALA A 136 -48.56 13.02 -14.90
N GLY A 137 -47.94 14.19 -14.75
CA GLY A 137 -47.53 14.76 -13.46
C GLY A 137 -46.41 14.00 -12.76
N TYR A 138 -45.56 13.28 -13.51
CA TYR A 138 -44.30 12.77 -12.98
C TYR A 138 -43.16 13.77 -13.26
N THR A 139 -42.24 13.90 -12.29
CA THR A 139 -40.90 14.46 -12.52
C THR A 139 -40.00 13.35 -13.06
N PRO A 140 -39.53 13.39 -14.32
CA PRO A 140 -38.59 12.40 -14.83
C PRO A 140 -37.20 12.61 -14.22
N VAL A 141 -36.53 11.53 -13.85
CA VAL A 141 -35.11 11.54 -13.46
C VAL A 141 -34.36 10.45 -14.22
N LEU A 142 -33.18 10.78 -14.79
CA LEU A 142 -32.33 9.80 -15.48
C LEU A 142 -31.26 9.26 -14.51
N ILE A 143 -31.15 7.94 -14.39
CA ILE A 143 -30.21 7.28 -13.46
C ILE A 143 -29.52 6.13 -14.19
N SER A 144 -28.25 6.32 -14.57
CA SER A 144 -27.49 5.39 -15.43
C SER A 144 -26.16 5.00 -14.79
N GLY A 145 -25.75 3.74 -14.98
CA GLY A 145 -24.43 3.26 -14.55
C GLY A 145 -23.27 3.88 -15.33
N GLY A 146 -23.53 4.44 -16.52
CA GLY A 146 -22.53 5.07 -17.38
C GLY A 146 -21.98 6.42 -16.88
N PRO A 147 -20.95 6.97 -17.55
CA PRO A 147 -20.32 8.24 -17.17
C PRO A 147 -21.31 9.42 -17.14
N GLU A 148 -21.30 10.21 -16.06
CA GLU A 148 -22.22 11.35 -15.89
C GLU A 148 -22.11 12.37 -17.05
N GLU A 149 -20.95 12.53 -17.68
CA GLU A 149 -20.75 13.41 -18.83
C GLU A 149 -21.56 12.97 -20.06
N LEU A 150 -21.69 11.65 -20.28
CA LEU A 150 -22.54 11.08 -21.33
C LEU A 150 -24.03 11.19 -20.96
N VAL A 151 -24.37 10.95 -19.68
CA VAL A 151 -25.75 11.10 -19.18
C VAL A 151 -26.21 12.56 -19.28
N ALA A 152 -25.33 13.54 -19.02
CA ALA A 152 -25.61 14.97 -19.18
C ALA A 152 -25.95 15.36 -20.62
N HIS A 153 -25.25 14.78 -21.60
CA HIS A 153 -25.56 14.99 -23.02
C HIS A 153 -26.95 14.44 -23.40
N LEU A 154 -27.31 13.25 -22.90
CA LEU A 154 -28.66 12.68 -23.09
C LEU A 154 -29.74 13.52 -22.37
N ALA A 155 -29.46 13.94 -21.14
CA ALA A 155 -30.37 14.76 -20.34
C ALA A 155 -30.70 16.08 -21.05
N ALA A 156 -29.71 16.73 -21.68
CA ALA A 156 -29.91 17.94 -22.49
C ALA A 156 -30.80 17.70 -23.73
N GLU A 157 -30.58 16.60 -24.47
CA GLU A 157 -31.39 16.22 -25.65
C GLU A 157 -32.86 15.90 -25.28
N LEU A 158 -33.11 15.38 -24.06
CA LEU A 158 -34.46 15.08 -23.55
C LEU A 158 -35.07 16.21 -22.69
N GLY A 159 -34.34 17.31 -22.49
CA GLY A 159 -34.71 18.43 -21.60
C GLY A 159 -34.92 18.02 -20.14
N VAL A 160 -34.24 16.98 -19.65
CA VAL A 160 -34.35 16.49 -18.26
C VAL A 160 -33.34 17.21 -17.39
N GLU A 161 -33.81 18.07 -16.49
CA GLU A 161 -32.95 18.85 -15.58
C GLU A 161 -32.32 18.01 -14.45
N ARG A 162 -32.89 16.83 -14.17
CA ARG A 162 -32.53 15.95 -13.05
C ARG A 162 -31.93 14.64 -13.56
N PHE A 163 -30.62 14.48 -13.43
CA PHE A 163 -29.92 13.27 -13.84
C PHE A 163 -28.73 12.95 -12.93
N ARG A 164 -28.33 11.67 -12.91
CA ARG A 164 -27.10 11.18 -12.28
C ARG A 164 -26.51 10.06 -13.12
N GLY A 165 -25.19 10.12 -13.33
CA GLY A 165 -24.40 8.99 -13.83
C GLY A 165 -23.35 8.59 -12.80
N THR A 166 -22.53 7.60 -13.14
CA THR A 166 -21.29 7.32 -12.41
C THR A 166 -20.29 8.46 -12.64
N ARG A 167 -19.70 8.97 -11.56
CA ARG A 167 -18.63 9.96 -11.57
C ARG A 167 -17.30 9.28 -11.27
N PHE A 168 -16.26 9.64 -12.01
CA PHE A 168 -14.89 9.14 -11.79
C PHE A 168 -14.06 10.25 -11.14
N ALA A 169 -13.36 9.92 -10.06
CA ALA A 169 -12.62 10.93 -9.29
C ALA A 169 -11.46 11.50 -10.13
N VAL A 170 -11.16 12.78 -9.92
CA VAL A 170 -10.12 13.57 -10.63
C VAL A 170 -9.16 14.19 -9.61
N GLU A 171 -7.86 14.22 -9.95
CA GLU A 171 -6.80 14.86 -9.16
C GLU A 171 -5.73 15.40 -10.13
N ASP A 172 -5.29 16.66 -9.97
CA ASP A 172 -4.29 17.29 -10.85
C ASP A 172 -4.68 17.29 -12.35
N ASP A 173 -5.96 17.49 -12.68
CA ASP A 173 -6.57 17.41 -14.03
C ASP A 173 -6.41 16.03 -14.74
N LEU A 174 -6.01 15.01 -13.99
CA LEU A 174 -5.97 13.60 -14.39
C LEU A 174 -7.10 12.82 -13.71
N TYR A 175 -7.78 11.94 -14.44
CA TYR A 175 -8.66 10.96 -13.82
C TYR A 175 -7.86 9.96 -12.97
N THR A 176 -8.45 9.53 -11.86
CA THR A 176 -7.74 8.76 -10.82
C THR A 176 -7.76 7.25 -11.01
N GLY A 177 -8.61 6.74 -11.92
CA GLY A 177 -8.91 5.30 -11.99
C GLY A 177 -9.99 4.83 -11.00
N LEU A 178 -10.45 5.70 -10.10
CA LEU A 178 -11.42 5.39 -9.06
C LEU A 178 -12.78 6.01 -9.36
N VAL A 179 -13.83 5.36 -8.87
CA VAL A 179 -15.20 5.90 -8.86
C VAL A 179 -15.33 6.88 -7.68
N GLU A 180 -15.76 8.11 -7.95
CA GLU A 180 -16.14 9.10 -6.93
C GLU A 180 -17.52 8.77 -6.35
N SER A 181 -18.49 8.51 -7.22
CA SER A 181 -19.85 8.09 -6.87
C SER A 181 -20.45 7.25 -7.98
N THR A 182 -21.08 6.12 -7.64
CA THR A 182 -21.88 5.29 -8.55
C THR A 182 -23.36 5.44 -8.22
N VAL A 183 -24.24 5.12 -9.17
CA VAL A 183 -25.67 4.96 -8.92
C VAL A 183 -26.06 3.52 -8.56
N GLU A 184 -25.20 2.54 -8.90
CA GLU A 184 -25.54 1.12 -8.76
C GLU A 184 -25.69 0.69 -7.29
N GLY A 185 -26.72 -0.11 -7.02
CA GLY A 185 -27.12 -0.49 -5.65
C GLY A 185 -27.68 0.65 -4.78
N VAL A 186 -27.71 1.89 -5.31
CA VAL A 186 -28.18 3.10 -4.59
C VAL A 186 -29.11 3.97 -5.44
N LYS A 187 -29.68 3.43 -6.53
CA LYS A 187 -30.61 4.15 -7.42
C LYS A 187 -31.84 4.69 -6.66
N ASP A 188 -32.19 4.10 -5.52
CA ASP A 188 -33.20 4.58 -4.57
C ASP A 188 -32.83 5.93 -3.93
N LYS A 189 -31.63 6.04 -3.34
CA LYS A 189 -31.14 7.26 -2.68
C LYS A 189 -30.86 8.34 -3.71
N VAL A 190 -30.30 7.97 -4.86
CA VAL A 190 -30.09 8.88 -5.99
C VAL A 190 -31.43 9.45 -6.50
N ALA A 191 -32.48 8.64 -6.58
CA ALA A 191 -33.80 9.10 -6.96
C ALA A 191 -34.43 10.05 -5.91
N LEU A 192 -34.14 9.87 -4.62
CA LEU A 192 -34.53 10.78 -3.54
C LEU A 192 -33.78 12.12 -3.64
N ASP A 193 -32.46 12.08 -3.77
CA ASP A 193 -31.60 13.27 -3.86
C ASP A 193 -31.93 14.12 -5.10
N LEU A 194 -32.26 13.48 -6.23
CA LEU A 194 -32.70 14.17 -7.45
C LEU A 194 -34.11 14.76 -7.36
N ALA A 195 -34.96 14.31 -6.43
CA ALA A 195 -36.33 14.82 -6.33
C ALA A 195 -36.38 16.27 -5.81
N ASP A 196 -35.43 16.66 -4.93
CA ASP A 196 -35.40 17.94 -4.22
C ASP A 196 -36.66 18.18 -3.35
N GLY A 197 -37.11 17.12 -2.66
CA GLY A 197 -38.32 17.15 -1.85
C GLY A 197 -38.71 15.78 -1.29
N ALA A 198 -39.83 15.71 -0.58
CA ALA A 198 -40.40 14.43 -0.12
C ALA A 198 -40.97 13.65 -1.32
N VAL A 199 -40.55 12.40 -1.51
CA VAL A 199 -41.00 11.57 -2.65
C VAL A 199 -42.24 10.76 -2.28
N ALA A 200 -43.26 10.83 -3.14
CA ALA A 200 -44.46 10.01 -3.07
C ALA A 200 -44.17 8.59 -3.59
N TRP A 201 -43.36 7.81 -2.87
CA TRP A 201 -42.83 6.51 -3.31
C TRP A 201 -43.89 5.54 -3.84
N SER A 202 -44.98 5.35 -3.08
CA SER A 202 -46.12 4.49 -3.47
C SER A 202 -46.91 4.97 -4.70
N ARG A 203 -46.63 6.18 -5.21
CA ARG A 203 -47.21 6.77 -6.42
C ARG A 203 -46.17 7.03 -7.51
N SER A 204 -44.91 6.67 -7.26
CA SER A 204 -43.76 6.86 -8.14
C SER A 204 -43.48 5.60 -8.96
N LEU A 205 -42.73 5.77 -10.04
CA LEU A 205 -42.47 4.80 -11.10
C LEU A 205 -40.96 4.61 -11.27
N ALA A 206 -40.52 3.38 -11.51
CA ALA A 206 -39.16 3.08 -11.95
C ALA A 206 -39.19 2.11 -13.14
N ILE A 207 -38.34 2.36 -14.14
CA ILE A 207 -38.19 1.52 -15.34
C ILE A 207 -36.70 1.22 -15.56
N GLY A 208 -36.34 -0.05 -15.73
CA GLY A 208 -34.98 -0.49 -16.09
C GLY A 208 -34.89 -2.02 -16.25
N ASN A 209 -33.70 -2.54 -16.58
CA ASN A 209 -33.54 -3.90 -17.14
C ASN A 209 -32.58 -4.83 -16.36
N SER A 210 -31.94 -4.33 -15.29
CA SER A 210 -30.82 -4.97 -14.62
C SER A 210 -31.06 -5.24 -13.12
N LEU A 211 -30.14 -5.96 -12.48
CA LEU A 211 -30.16 -6.13 -11.02
C LEU A 211 -29.93 -4.81 -10.24
N GLY A 212 -29.37 -3.77 -10.88
CA GLY A 212 -29.13 -2.46 -10.26
C GLY A 212 -30.40 -1.71 -9.85
N GLU A 213 -31.53 -2.06 -10.46
CA GLU A 213 -32.84 -1.46 -10.19
C GLU A 213 -33.50 -1.98 -8.90
N VAL A 214 -33.04 -3.12 -8.35
CA VAL A 214 -33.76 -3.90 -7.32
C VAL A 214 -34.19 -3.10 -6.09
N GLU A 215 -33.31 -2.29 -5.49
CA GLU A 215 -33.65 -1.53 -4.28
C GLU A 215 -34.58 -0.34 -4.57
N LEU A 216 -34.48 0.25 -5.76
CA LEU A 216 -35.42 1.26 -6.24
C LEU A 216 -36.79 0.63 -6.50
N PHE A 217 -36.83 -0.56 -7.11
CA PHE A 217 -38.06 -1.34 -7.36
C PHE A 217 -38.75 -1.80 -6.08
N ARG A 218 -38.03 -1.96 -4.96
CA ARG A 218 -38.60 -2.23 -3.64
C ARG A 218 -39.22 -1.01 -2.97
N GLN A 219 -38.91 0.20 -3.42
CA GLN A 219 -39.44 1.45 -2.84
C GLN A 219 -40.55 2.07 -3.69
N VAL A 220 -40.45 2.07 -5.02
CA VAL A 220 -41.52 2.60 -5.87
C VAL A 220 -42.77 1.71 -5.81
N GLY A 221 -43.95 2.34 -5.79
CA GLY A 221 -45.22 1.62 -5.87
C GLY A 221 -45.48 0.97 -7.23
N GLN A 222 -44.71 1.34 -8.26
CA GLN A 222 -44.85 0.90 -9.65
C GLN A 222 -43.47 0.55 -10.26
N PRO A 223 -42.88 -0.60 -9.91
CA PRO A 223 -41.62 -1.09 -10.49
C PRO A 223 -41.83 -1.79 -11.84
N ILE A 224 -40.96 -1.52 -12.83
CA ILE A 224 -41.06 -2.07 -14.19
C ILE A 224 -39.72 -2.61 -14.71
N ALA A 225 -39.61 -3.94 -14.76
CA ALA A 225 -38.52 -4.65 -15.42
C ALA A 225 -38.73 -4.65 -16.94
N PHE A 226 -38.09 -3.72 -17.64
CA PHE A 226 -38.07 -3.56 -19.10
C PHE A 226 -37.08 -4.54 -19.72
N GLU A 227 -37.51 -5.37 -20.67
CA GLU A 227 -36.69 -6.36 -21.41
C GLU A 227 -35.60 -7.03 -20.55
N PRO A 228 -35.95 -7.59 -19.37
CA PRO A 228 -35.01 -7.74 -18.29
C PRO A 228 -34.00 -8.88 -18.51
N SER A 229 -32.79 -8.67 -17.99
CA SER A 229 -31.77 -9.72 -17.86
C SER A 229 -32.34 -10.98 -17.17
N PRO A 230 -31.86 -12.21 -17.49
CA PRO A 230 -32.39 -13.45 -16.90
C PRO A 230 -32.45 -13.47 -15.36
N ALA A 231 -31.49 -12.81 -14.70
CA ALA A 231 -31.49 -12.67 -13.24
C ALA A 231 -32.54 -11.66 -12.73
N LEU A 232 -32.72 -10.49 -13.38
CA LEU A 232 -33.84 -9.60 -13.05
C LEU A 232 -35.18 -10.26 -13.40
N LEU A 233 -35.26 -11.06 -14.46
CA LEU A 233 -36.45 -11.84 -14.84
C LEU A 233 -36.81 -12.90 -13.78
N ALA A 234 -35.82 -13.50 -13.12
CA ALA A 234 -36.05 -14.36 -11.96
C ALA A 234 -36.56 -13.57 -10.75
N LEU A 235 -35.87 -12.51 -10.33
CA LEU A 235 -36.34 -11.67 -9.19
C LEU A 235 -37.70 -11.03 -9.46
N ALA A 236 -37.96 -10.56 -10.69
CA ALA A 236 -39.25 -10.05 -11.12
C ALA A 236 -40.31 -11.15 -11.27
N ARG A 237 -39.97 -12.44 -11.13
CA ARG A 237 -40.92 -13.53 -10.91
C ARG A 237 -41.13 -13.82 -9.41
N ASP A 238 -40.07 -13.79 -8.61
CA ASP A 238 -40.07 -14.18 -7.18
C ASP A 238 -40.54 -13.07 -6.25
N HIS A 239 -39.90 -11.89 -6.31
CA HIS A 239 -40.48 -10.64 -5.80
C HIS A 239 -41.70 -10.22 -6.60
N ALA A 240 -41.87 -10.79 -7.79
CA ALA A 240 -43.05 -10.67 -8.62
C ALA A 240 -43.34 -9.19 -8.95
N TRP A 241 -42.46 -8.62 -9.77
CA TRP A 241 -42.61 -7.30 -10.38
C TRP A 241 -43.20 -7.40 -11.79
N HIS A 242 -43.49 -6.26 -12.40
CA HIS A 242 -43.81 -6.17 -13.82
C HIS A 242 -42.61 -6.63 -14.64
N VAL A 243 -42.80 -7.62 -15.51
CA VAL A 243 -41.88 -7.97 -16.61
C VAL A 243 -42.60 -7.64 -17.90
N ALA A 244 -41.97 -6.86 -18.76
CA ALA A 244 -42.52 -6.50 -20.06
C ALA A 244 -41.44 -6.00 -21.03
N ASP A 245 -41.75 -5.99 -22.31
CA ASP A 245 -40.89 -5.51 -23.38
C ASP A 245 -41.38 -4.18 -23.99
N ARG A 246 -40.69 -3.69 -25.03
CA ARG A 246 -41.04 -2.45 -25.76
C ARG A 246 -42.46 -2.41 -26.36
N HIS A 247 -43.23 -3.50 -26.32
CA HIS A 247 -44.60 -3.59 -26.82
C HIS A 247 -45.65 -3.70 -25.70
N ASP A 248 -45.33 -4.31 -24.55
CA ASP A 248 -46.30 -4.52 -23.44
C ASP A 248 -45.96 -3.85 -22.09
N LEU A 249 -44.93 -2.98 -22.06
CA LEU A 249 -44.54 -2.17 -20.89
C LEU A 249 -45.64 -1.39 -20.14
N PRO A 250 -46.81 -1.08 -20.72
CA PRO A 250 -47.92 -0.52 -19.95
C PRO A 250 -48.69 -1.52 -19.06
N ALA A 251 -48.49 -2.84 -19.19
CA ALA A 251 -49.53 -3.80 -18.82
C ALA A 251 -49.41 -4.46 -17.42
N VAL A 252 -48.23 -4.93 -17.01
CA VAL A 252 -48.04 -5.84 -15.85
C VAL A 252 -47.63 -5.13 -14.55
N VAL A 253 -47.77 -3.80 -14.44
CA VAL A 253 -47.49 -3.01 -13.21
C VAL A 253 -48.43 -3.34 -12.03
N ARG A 254 -49.35 -4.26 -12.29
CA ARG A 254 -50.72 -4.31 -11.79
C ARG A 254 -50.98 -5.39 -10.72
N ASP A 255 -50.16 -6.47 -10.56
CA ASP A 255 -50.73 -7.79 -10.14
C ASP A 255 -50.13 -8.68 -8.96
N ARG A 256 -48.96 -8.48 -8.29
CA ARG A 256 -48.05 -9.67 -8.07
C ARG A 256 -47.29 -10.18 -6.76
N LEU A 257 -46.81 -9.42 -5.75
CA LEU A 257 -45.54 -9.64 -4.92
C LEU A 257 -45.25 -10.83 -3.89
N GLY A 258 -44.04 -11.49 -3.89
CA GLY A 258 -43.07 -11.76 -2.73
C GLY A 258 -42.79 -13.15 -1.96
N LEU A 259 -41.51 -13.42 -1.44
CA LEU A 259 -40.97 -14.07 -0.12
C LEU A 259 -39.76 -15.20 -0.07
N ASP A 260 -38.91 -15.46 1.05
CA ASP A 260 -37.44 -16.06 1.17
C ASP A 260 -36.82 -16.93 2.45
N TRP A 261 -35.50 -17.48 2.58
CA TRP A 261 -34.85 -18.46 3.66
C TRP A 261 -33.21 -18.76 3.89
N PRO A 262 -32.58 -19.31 5.04
CA PRO A 262 -31.05 -19.47 5.43
C PRO A 262 -30.34 -20.77 6.20
N SER A 263 -28.96 -20.92 6.54
CA SER A 263 -28.19 -22.12 7.26
C SER A 263 -26.72 -22.05 8.08
N PRO A 264 -25.67 -23.03 8.29
CA PRO A 264 -24.73 -23.32 9.54
C PRO A 264 -23.11 -23.75 9.49
N ARG A 265 -22.33 -24.30 10.57
CA ARG A 265 -21.02 -25.25 10.65
C ARG A 265 -20.00 -25.55 11.96
N PRO A 266 -18.58 -25.72 12.05
CA PRO A 266 -17.71 -26.71 12.96
C PRO A 266 -16.28 -26.38 13.77
N ALA A 267 -15.47 -27.33 14.46
CA ALA A 267 -14.12 -27.16 15.29
C ALA A 267 -13.07 -28.37 15.72
N PRO A 268 -11.79 -28.23 16.36
CA PRO A 268 -10.58 -29.25 16.50
C PRO A 268 -9.63 -29.67 17.83
N PRO A 269 -8.23 -29.53 18.09
CA PRO A 269 -7.19 -30.45 18.85
C PRO A 269 -6.08 -29.96 20.00
N PRO A 270 -4.84 -30.56 20.37
CA PRO A 270 -3.87 -30.16 21.54
C PRO A 270 -2.22 -30.40 21.63
N ALA A 271 -1.35 -29.92 22.65
CA ALA A 271 0.09 -30.35 23.15
C ALA A 271 1.10 -29.77 24.35
N PRO A 272 2.16 -28.82 24.28
CA PRO A 272 3.68 -28.92 24.66
C PRO A 272 4.48 -28.18 25.91
N THR A 273 5.82 -27.74 25.85
CA THR A 273 6.92 -27.64 26.97
C THR A 273 7.95 -26.38 27.23
N GLY A 274 9.33 -26.46 27.45
CA GLY A 274 10.26 -25.40 28.12
C GLY A 274 11.91 -25.40 28.17
N PRO A 275 12.69 -24.44 28.84
CA PRO A 275 14.16 -24.00 28.55
C PRO A 275 15.28 -23.43 29.64
N PRO A 276 16.67 -23.55 29.49
CA PRO A 276 17.78 -22.82 30.26
C PRO A 276 19.24 -22.40 29.63
N ARG A 277 20.00 -21.36 30.15
CA ARG A 277 21.52 -20.98 30.09
C ARG A 277 22.38 -20.34 28.89
N LEU A 278 23.23 -19.26 29.10
CA LEU A 278 24.33 -18.69 28.16
C LEU A 278 25.48 -17.69 28.65
N ARG A 279 25.20 -16.50 29.22
CA ARG A 279 26.07 -15.34 29.67
C ARG A 279 27.21 -14.72 28.80
N ALA A 280 28.47 -15.16 28.89
CA ALA A 280 29.66 -14.27 28.84
C ALA A 280 29.99 -13.47 27.54
N ALA A 281 29.52 -13.85 26.35
CA ALA A 281 29.78 -13.06 25.13
C ALA A 281 28.92 -11.79 25.02
N ALA A 282 27.85 -11.73 25.79
CA ALA A 282 26.90 -10.61 25.77
C ALA A 282 27.50 -9.31 26.34
N ASP A 283 28.47 -9.38 27.27
CA ASP A 283 29.14 -8.19 27.81
C ASP A 283 29.89 -7.43 26.71
N ARG A 284 30.74 -8.12 25.92
CA ARG A 284 31.48 -7.50 24.80
C ARG A 284 30.58 -6.84 23.76
N LEU A 285 29.42 -7.43 23.48
CA LEU A 285 28.48 -6.89 22.50
C LEU A 285 27.72 -5.67 23.04
N VAL A 286 27.44 -5.61 24.35
CA VAL A 286 26.94 -4.38 24.99
C VAL A 286 27.98 -3.27 24.86
N ASP A 287 29.26 -3.55 25.15
CA ASP A 287 30.35 -2.58 25.01
C ASP A 287 30.55 -2.12 23.55
N HIS A 288 30.31 -2.98 22.55
CA HIS A 288 30.31 -2.59 21.14
C HIS A 288 29.15 -1.65 20.81
N VAL A 289 27.91 -2.04 21.10
CA VAL A 289 26.72 -1.24 20.74
C VAL A 289 26.73 0.12 21.44
N LEU A 290 27.22 0.20 22.69
CA LEU A 290 27.33 1.46 23.42
C LEU A 290 28.28 2.48 22.78
N ARG A 291 29.33 2.04 22.06
CA ARG A 291 30.21 2.97 21.31
C ARG A 291 29.51 3.61 20.11
N GLY A 292 28.43 3.01 19.61
CA GLY A 292 27.62 3.54 18.51
C GLY A 292 26.58 4.57 18.92
N VAL A 293 26.33 4.76 20.22
CA VAL A 293 25.32 5.71 20.72
C VAL A 293 25.88 7.14 20.72
N THR A 294 25.25 8.02 19.95
CA THR A 294 25.63 9.44 19.85
C THR A 294 25.30 10.21 21.13
N PRO A 295 25.91 11.39 21.36
CA PRO A 295 25.54 12.26 22.49
C PRO A 295 24.08 12.71 22.50
N ALA A 296 23.36 12.59 21.38
CA ALA A 296 21.93 12.86 21.28
C ALA A 296 21.05 11.67 21.70
N GLY A 297 21.62 10.47 21.87
CA GLY A 297 20.87 9.23 22.13
C GLY A 297 20.52 8.41 20.87
N SER A 298 21.08 8.74 19.71
CA SER A 298 20.83 8.00 18.46
C SER A 298 21.88 6.93 18.16
N ILE A 299 21.57 6.03 17.23
CA ILE A 299 22.56 5.26 16.47
C ILE A 299 22.33 5.56 14.98
N PRO A 300 23.35 5.93 14.16
CA PRO A 300 23.14 6.47 12.81
C PRO A 300 22.41 5.58 11.80
N GLY A 301 22.40 4.26 11.98
CA GLY A 301 21.72 3.32 11.10
C GLY A 301 22.28 3.34 9.68
N THR A 302 23.57 3.05 9.57
CA THR A 302 24.41 3.27 8.38
C THR A 302 24.08 2.27 7.27
N THR A 303 23.39 2.78 6.25
CA THR A 303 22.97 2.06 5.04
C THR A 303 24.13 1.87 4.06
N GLN A 304 24.36 0.61 3.65
CA GLN A 304 25.46 0.23 2.76
C GLN A 304 25.22 0.63 1.29
N SER A 305 26.29 1.02 0.60
CA SER A 305 26.31 1.33 -0.83
C SER A 305 25.94 0.13 -1.70
N ARG A 306 25.27 0.39 -2.83
CA ARG A 306 24.87 -0.64 -3.80
C ARG A 306 25.22 -0.28 -5.24
N VAL A 307 25.35 -1.31 -6.05
CA VAL A 307 25.53 -1.20 -7.51
C VAL A 307 24.36 -0.46 -8.17
N THR A 308 23.12 -0.81 -7.83
CA THR A 308 21.90 -0.24 -8.45
C THR A 308 21.83 1.29 -8.32
N GLU A 309 21.85 1.84 -7.11
CA GLU A 309 21.77 3.29 -6.92
C GLU A 309 23.02 4.01 -7.42
N SER A 310 24.21 3.43 -7.26
CA SER A 310 25.45 4.00 -7.79
C SER A 310 25.42 4.12 -9.32
N ALA A 311 24.84 3.13 -10.00
CA ALA A 311 24.68 3.11 -11.45
C ALA A 311 23.63 4.11 -11.95
N LEU A 312 22.49 4.20 -11.28
CA LEU A 312 21.45 5.20 -11.55
C LEU A 312 21.98 6.63 -11.33
N MET A 313 22.74 6.87 -10.26
CA MET A 313 23.34 8.17 -9.95
C MET A 313 24.43 8.55 -10.96
N LEU A 314 25.31 7.62 -11.34
CA LEU A 314 26.31 7.86 -12.39
C LEU A 314 25.64 8.18 -13.74
N THR A 315 24.52 7.53 -14.04
CA THR A 315 23.71 7.79 -15.23
C THR A 315 23.09 9.20 -15.18
N LEU A 316 22.49 9.59 -14.05
CA LEU A 316 21.90 10.92 -13.86
C LEU A 316 22.95 12.04 -13.97
N LEU A 317 24.07 11.92 -13.26
CA LEU A 317 25.16 12.89 -13.29
C LEU A 317 25.76 13.10 -14.68
N ARG A 318 25.83 12.04 -15.50
CA ARG A 318 26.27 12.13 -16.90
C ARG A 318 25.25 12.83 -17.80
N ARG A 319 23.94 12.63 -17.57
CA ARG A 319 22.87 13.30 -18.34
C ARG A 319 22.79 14.80 -18.04
N GLU A 320 22.91 15.20 -16.78
CA GLU A 320 22.94 16.62 -16.37
C GLU A 320 24.34 17.27 -16.48
N ASN A 321 25.39 16.48 -16.76
CA ASN A 321 26.79 16.91 -16.79
C ASN A 321 27.27 17.60 -15.49
N MET A 322 26.90 17.03 -14.34
CA MET A 322 27.18 17.56 -13.00
C MET A 322 28.15 16.68 -12.19
N HIS A 323 28.75 17.27 -11.15
CA HIS A 323 29.64 16.63 -10.17
C HIS A 323 30.70 15.65 -10.73
N PRO A 324 31.72 16.14 -11.49
CA PRO A 324 32.76 15.28 -12.06
C PRO A 324 33.51 14.41 -11.02
N ALA A 325 33.70 14.92 -9.79
CA ALA A 325 34.30 14.16 -8.70
C ALA A 325 33.41 12.99 -8.23
N ALA A 326 32.10 13.21 -8.08
CA ALA A 326 31.13 12.17 -7.76
C ALA A 326 31.03 11.12 -8.89
N GLN A 327 31.03 11.56 -10.16
CA GLN A 327 31.10 10.64 -11.30
C GLN A 327 32.36 9.76 -11.27
N HIS A 328 33.51 10.31 -10.86
CA HIS A 328 34.74 9.54 -10.70
C HIS A 328 34.62 8.50 -9.57
N ALA A 329 34.14 8.93 -8.39
CA ALA A 329 33.96 8.06 -7.22
C ALA A 329 33.01 6.88 -7.53
N LEU A 330 31.84 7.16 -8.11
CA LEU A 330 30.86 6.16 -8.52
C LEU A 330 31.42 5.18 -9.56
N ARG A 331 32.22 5.68 -10.52
CA ARG A 331 32.88 4.82 -11.52
C ARG A 331 33.92 3.90 -10.87
N VAL A 332 34.68 4.39 -9.90
CA VAL A 332 35.66 3.58 -9.14
C VAL A 332 34.93 2.53 -8.30
N HIS A 333 33.85 2.91 -7.60
CA HIS A 333 33.01 1.99 -6.84
C HIS A 333 32.46 0.85 -7.72
N LEU A 334 31.82 1.17 -8.85
CA LEU A 334 31.27 0.16 -9.76
C LEU A 334 32.34 -0.76 -10.35
N LEU A 335 33.54 -0.25 -10.65
CA LEU A 335 34.68 -1.07 -11.08
C LEU A 335 35.19 -2.00 -9.97
N ALA A 336 35.21 -1.54 -8.72
CA ALA A 336 35.61 -2.35 -7.56
C ALA A 336 34.58 -3.43 -7.19
N ARG A 337 33.29 -3.20 -7.49
CA ARG A 337 32.20 -4.18 -7.27
C ARG A 337 32.02 -5.18 -8.42
N ALA A 338 32.61 -4.94 -9.60
CA ALA A 338 32.45 -5.82 -10.76
C ALA A 338 32.98 -7.26 -10.54
N PRO A 339 34.15 -7.49 -9.89
CA PRO A 339 34.57 -8.82 -9.50
C PRO A 339 33.68 -9.36 -8.38
N GLY A 340 32.92 -10.43 -8.65
CA GLY A 340 32.00 -11.04 -7.69
C GLY A 340 30.56 -10.50 -7.74
N ALA A 341 30.24 -9.57 -8.64
CA ALA A 341 28.85 -9.15 -8.86
C ALA A 341 27.97 -10.32 -9.33
N GLY A 342 26.78 -10.46 -8.74
CA GLY A 342 25.76 -11.40 -9.22
C GLY A 342 25.23 -11.01 -10.60
N PRO A 343 24.53 -11.91 -11.34
CA PRO A 343 24.17 -11.69 -12.75
C PRO A 343 23.42 -10.37 -13.02
N PHE A 344 22.54 -9.94 -12.11
CA PHE A 344 21.80 -8.68 -12.24
C PHE A 344 22.72 -7.45 -12.10
N ASP A 345 23.50 -7.38 -11.02
CA ASP A 345 24.45 -6.29 -10.79
C ASP A 345 25.55 -6.25 -11.85
N ALA A 346 26.03 -7.40 -12.33
CA ALA A 346 27.00 -7.48 -13.43
C ALA A 346 26.45 -6.87 -14.72
N ALA A 347 25.17 -7.10 -15.04
CA ALA A 347 24.50 -6.48 -16.18
C ALA A 347 24.35 -4.96 -15.98
N VAL A 348 23.91 -4.51 -14.79
CA VAL A 348 23.80 -3.08 -14.43
C VAL A 348 25.16 -2.37 -14.57
N ILE A 349 26.25 -2.97 -14.08
CA ILE A 349 27.61 -2.45 -14.22
C ILE A 349 28.01 -2.38 -15.71
N ALA A 350 27.80 -3.44 -16.48
CA ALA A 350 28.19 -3.49 -17.90
C ALA A 350 27.44 -2.45 -18.75
N SER A 351 26.13 -2.28 -18.56
CA SER A 351 25.35 -1.22 -19.21
C SER A 351 25.87 0.17 -18.81
N THR A 352 26.06 0.42 -17.51
CA THR A 352 26.45 1.74 -17.00
C THR A 352 27.89 2.13 -17.41
N LEU A 353 28.84 1.21 -17.33
CA LEU A 353 30.26 1.51 -17.56
C LEU A 353 30.68 1.37 -19.02
N HIS A 354 30.03 0.51 -19.79
CA HIS A 354 30.47 0.12 -21.13
C HIS A 354 29.38 0.26 -22.21
N GLY A 355 28.18 0.73 -21.86
CA GLY A 355 27.06 0.84 -22.82
C GLY A 355 26.60 -0.52 -23.35
N THR A 356 26.85 -1.60 -22.63
CA THR A 356 26.45 -2.95 -23.07
C THR A 356 24.93 -3.12 -22.91
N PRO A 357 24.16 -3.39 -23.99
CA PRO A 357 22.74 -3.68 -23.88
C PRO A 357 22.53 -5.05 -23.21
N VAL A 358 21.41 -5.21 -22.51
CA VAL A 358 21.03 -6.47 -21.84
C VAL A 358 20.08 -7.25 -22.77
N PRO A 359 20.53 -8.32 -23.47
CA PRO A 359 19.77 -8.87 -24.60
C PRO A 359 18.48 -9.61 -24.21
N ASP A 360 18.42 -10.12 -22.98
CA ASP A 360 17.32 -10.92 -22.45
C ASP A 360 17.03 -10.44 -21.02
N ARG A 361 16.31 -9.32 -20.94
CA ARG A 361 16.00 -8.65 -19.67
C ARG A 361 15.05 -9.50 -18.81
N GLU A 362 14.05 -10.14 -19.42
CA GLU A 362 13.05 -10.93 -18.70
C GLU A 362 13.66 -12.14 -18.01
N ARG A 363 14.47 -12.94 -18.72
CA ARG A 363 15.13 -14.11 -18.14
C ARG A 363 16.17 -13.74 -17.08
N LEU A 364 16.78 -12.55 -17.18
CA LEU A 364 17.65 -12.04 -16.13
C LEU A 364 16.86 -11.69 -14.87
N ILE A 365 15.70 -11.05 -15.02
CA ILE A 365 14.77 -10.73 -13.92
C ILE A 365 14.26 -12.03 -13.29
N ASP A 366 13.87 -13.02 -14.09
CA ASP A 366 13.33 -14.28 -13.58
C ASP A 366 14.37 -15.09 -12.82
N LYS A 367 15.61 -15.19 -13.33
CA LYS A 367 16.75 -15.74 -12.56
C LYS A 367 17.02 -15.00 -11.25
N THR A 368 16.71 -13.70 -11.20
CA THR A 368 16.83 -12.88 -9.97
C THR A 368 15.73 -13.22 -8.96
N PHE A 369 14.59 -13.76 -9.40
CA PHE A 369 13.53 -14.28 -8.52
C PHE A 369 13.62 -15.77 -8.23
N GLU A 370 14.14 -16.61 -9.15
CA GLU A 370 14.30 -18.07 -9.01
C GLU A 370 15.06 -18.46 -7.74
N GLY A 371 16.11 -17.70 -7.39
CA GLY A 371 16.88 -17.88 -6.17
C GLY A 371 16.35 -17.10 -4.95
N SER A 372 15.20 -16.41 -5.05
CA SER A 372 14.69 -15.53 -4.00
C SER A 372 13.45 -16.11 -3.31
N ALA A 373 13.41 -16.03 -1.97
CA ALA A 373 12.25 -16.48 -1.21
C ALA A 373 11.07 -15.47 -1.19
N GLN A 374 11.24 -14.28 -1.77
CA GLN A 374 10.22 -13.25 -1.88
C GLN A 374 9.50 -13.38 -3.22
N HIS A 375 8.19 -13.64 -3.18
CA HIS A 375 7.44 -13.92 -4.41
C HIS A 375 7.37 -12.67 -5.32
N PRO A 376 7.61 -12.81 -6.64
CA PRO A 376 7.49 -11.70 -7.57
C PRO A 376 6.06 -11.19 -7.65
N SER A 377 5.90 -9.87 -7.59
CA SER A 377 4.68 -9.17 -8.02
C SER A 377 4.95 -8.43 -9.34
N PRO A 378 3.93 -8.02 -10.11
CA PRO A 378 4.14 -7.19 -11.29
C PRO A 378 4.93 -5.91 -10.98
N ARG A 379 4.66 -5.26 -9.83
CA ARG A 379 5.41 -4.07 -9.37
C ARG A 379 6.87 -4.40 -8.96
N HIS A 380 7.17 -5.62 -8.50
CA HIS A 380 8.55 -6.07 -8.27
C HIS A 380 9.32 -6.27 -9.59
N ARG A 381 8.74 -7.02 -10.55
CA ARG A 381 9.33 -7.21 -11.90
C ARG A 381 9.57 -5.87 -12.60
N LEU A 382 8.57 -4.98 -12.60
CA LEU A 382 8.68 -3.65 -13.22
C LEU A 382 9.84 -2.82 -12.63
N ALA A 383 10.07 -2.88 -11.31
CA ALA A 383 11.18 -2.14 -10.69
C ALA A 383 12.55 -2.61 -11.20
N LEU A 384 12.75 -3.93 -11.36
CA LEU A 384 14.00 -4.49 -11.91
C LEU A 384 14.14 -4.17 -13.41
N ALA A 385 13.07 -4.30 -14.19
CA ALA A 385 13.04 -3.90 -15.60
C ALA A 385 13.40 -2.41 -15.79
N ALA A 386 12.86 -1.54 -14.93
CA ALA A 386 13.09 -0.11 -14.97
C ALA A 386 14.53 0.26 -14.60
N ILE A 387 15.20 -0.48 -13.71
CA ILE A 387 16.64 -0.28 -13.44
C ILE A 387 17.44 -0.55 -14.72
N LEU A 388 17.24 -1.70 -15.36
CA LEU A 388 17.95 -2.08 -16.60
C LEU A 388 17.65 -1.10 -17.75
N ALA A 389 16.40 -0.63 -17.87
CA ALA A 389 16.01 0.37 -18.87
C ALA A 389 16.54 1.79 -18.57
N ALA A 390 16.78 2.13 -17.31
CA ALA A 390 17.30 3.45 -16.92
C ALA A 390 18.81 3.58 -17.20
N VAL A 391 19.59 2.53 -16.92
CA VAL A 391 21.06 2.50 -17.11
C VAL A 391 21.50 1.98 -18.48
N GLY A 392 20.58 1.43 -19.27
CA GLY A 392 20.84 0.91 -20.61
C GLY A 392 21.23 1.99 -21.64
N PRO A 393 21.87 1.59 -22.75
CA PRO A 393 22.19 2.48 -23.87
C PRO A 393 20.96 2.81 -24.76
N GLU A 394 19.86 2.07 -24.58
CA GLU A 394 18.63 2.15 -25.37
C GLU A 394 17.68 3.21 -24.79
N PRO A 395 16.72 3.75 -25.58
CA PRO A 395 15.62 4.54 -25.04
C PRO A 395 14.89 3.78 -23.91
N PHE A 396 14.46 4.50 -22.87
CA PHE A 396 13.76 3.86 -21.76
C PHE A 396 12.46 3.22 -22.25
N HIS A 397 12.36 1.91 -22.07
CA HIS A 397 11.14 1.15 -22.30
C HIS A 397 11.14 -0.10 -21.41
N VAL A 398 9.96 -0.42 -20.88
CA VAL A 398 9.67 -1.61 -20.07
C VAL A 398 8.28 -2.14 -20.43
N ASP A 399 8.14 -3.46 -20.57
CA ASP A 399 6.85 -4.13 -20.69
C ASP A 399 6.39 -4.63 -19.31
N ALA A 400 5.10 -4.46 -19.01
CA ALA A 400 4.42 -4.86 -17.79
C ALA A 400 2.90 -4.63 -17.91
N PRO A 401 2.05 -5.39 -17.21
CA PRO A 401 0.62 -5.10 -17.14
C PRO A 401 0.36 -3.72 -16.51
N ALA A 402 -0.73 -3.06 -16.91
CA ALA A 402 -1.00 -1.66 -16.53
C ALA A 402 -1.18 -1.44 -15.02
N GLU A 403 -1.53 -2.48 -14.26
CA GLU A 403 -1.61 -2.49 -12.79
C GLU A 403 -0.25 -2.33 -12.10
N ALA A 404 0.85 -2.62 -12.82
CA ALA A 404 2.20 -2.44 -12.31
C ALA A 404 2.62 -0.95 -12.25
N PHE A 405 2.05 -0.12 -13.13
CA PHE A 405 2.33 1.32 -13.20
C PHE A 405 1.48 2.17 -12.24
N GLU A 406 0.45 1.58 -11.63
CA GLU A 406 -0.40 2.24 -10.64
C GLU A 406 0.40 2.79 -9.47
N HIS A 407 0.41 4.12 -9.35
CA HIS A 407 1.23 4.85 -8.39
C HIS A 407 0.44 5.46 -7.24
N ARG A 408 -0.87 5.22 -7.15
CA ARG A 408 -1.76 5.84 -6.16
C ARG A 408 -1.66 5.14 -4.81
N ASP A 409 -1.63 3.81 -4.81
CA ASP A 409 -1.59 2.99 -3.59
C ASP A 409 -0.16 2.61 -3.22
N GLY A 410 0.43 3.34 -2.27
CA GLY A 410 1.75 3.06 -1.71
C GLY A 410 2.30 4.20 -0.85
N ALA A 411 3.38 3.93 -0.10
CA ALA A 411 4.14 4.95 0.62
C ALA A 411 4.66 6.05 -0.33
N THR A 412 4.91 7.27 0.17
CA THR A 412 5.31 8.46 -0.61
C THR A 412 6.37 8.16 -1.68
N TRP A 413 7.46 7.49 -1.30
CA TRP A 413 8.55 7.12 -2.20
C TRP A 413 8.14 6.09 -3.27
N THR A 414 7.23 5.17 -2.92
CA THR A 414 6.68 4.19 -3.87
C THR A 414 5.77 4.89 -4.89
N ARG A 415 4.91 5.80 -4.45
CA ARG A 415 4.10 6.66 -5.33
C ARG A 415 4.98 7.47 -6.28
N LEU A 416 5.99 8.16 -5.75
CA LEU A 416 6.95 8.94 -6.54
C LEU A 416 7.66 8.08 -7.60
N ARG A 417 8.21 6.93 -7.20
CA ARG A 417 8.95 6.03 -8.10
C ARG A 417 8.06 5.43 -9.20
N MET A 418 6.86 4.95 -8.86
CA MET A 418 5.97 4.34 -9.84
C MET A 418 5.44 5.38 -10.83
N MET A 419 5.17 6.62 -10.37
CA MET A 419 4.85 7.76 -11.23
C MET A 419 5.99 8.15 -12.16
N ALA A 420 7.25 8.15 -11.67
CA ALA A 420 8.43 8.41 -12.50
C ALA A 420 8.69 7.31 -13.54
N ILE A 421 8.47 6.03 -13.20
CA ILE A 421 8.58 4.90 -14.14
C ILE A 421 7.45 4.92 -15.17
N HIS A 422 6.23 5.26 -14.77
CA HIS A 422 5.10 5.45 -15.68
C HIS A 422 5.36 6.60 -16.66
N HIS A 423 5.85 7.74 -16.18
CA HIS A 423 6.27 8.89 -16.99
C HIS A 423 7.37 8.51 -18.00
N LEU A 424 8.43 7.84 -17.56
CA LEU A 424 9.54 7.40 -18.40
C LEU A 424 9.11 6.41 -19.51
N ASN A 425 8.08 5.59 -19.27
CA ASN A 425 7.56 4.61 -20.23
C ASN A 425 6.39 5.15 -21.08
N SER A 426 5.93 6.38 -20.85
CA SER A 426 4.79 6.97 -21.57
C SER A 426 5.23 7.69 -22.85
N ALA A 427 4.35 7.69 -23.85
CA ALA A 427 4.53 8.51 -25.05
C ALA A 427 4.28 9.99 -24.75
N ASP A 428 4.95 10.87 -25.50
CA ASP A 428 5.03 12.30 -25.16
C ASP A 428 3.70 13.13 -25.15
N PRO A 429 2.55 12.78 -25.77
CA PRO A 429 1.33 13.62 -25.66
C PRO A 429 0.60 13.53 -24.31
N VAL A 430 0.88 12.52 -23.47
CA VAL A 430 0.30 12.40 -22.11
C VAL A 430 1.12 13.21 -21.08
N ALA A 431 2.29 13.70 -21.47
CA ALA A 431 3.31 14.21 -20.56
C ALA A 431 2.96 15.44 -19.68
N PRO A 432 2.20 16.47 -20.10
CA PRO A 432 2.19 17.76 -19.39
C PRO A 432 1.73 17.71 -17.93
N GLU A 433 0.57 17.11 -17.64
CA GLU A 433 0.00 17.06 -16.28
C GLU A 433 0.84 16.16 -15.38
N LEU A 434 1.22 14.97 -15.88
CA LEU A 434 2.07 14.01 -15.17
C LEU A 434 3.45 14.60 -14.86
N THR A 435 4.03 15.36 -15.80
CA THR A 435 5.30 16.10 -15.59
C THR A 435 5.12 17.19 -14.55
N ALA A 436 4.07 18.02 -14.64
CA ALA A 436 3.83 19.09 -13.68
C ALA A 436 3.59 18.55 -12.26
N ARG A 437 2.92 17.39 -12.15
CA ARG A 437 2.67 16.66 -10.90
C ARG A 437 3.95 16.06 -10.32
N LEU A 438 4.75 15.40 -11.14
CA LEU A 438 6.08 14.89 -10.75
C LEU A 438 7.02 16.02 -10.33
N LEU A 439 6.98 17.16 -11.01
CA LEU A 439 7.77 18.34 -10.68
C LEU A 439 7.37 18.90 -9.31
N ARG A 440 6.07 19.11 -9.06
CA ARG A 440 5.54 19.56 -7.75
C ARG A 440 5.93 18.61 -6.62
N LEU A 441 5.75 17.30 -6.81
CA LEU A 441 6.07 16.30 -5.78
C LEU A 441 7.58 16.21 -5.51
N THR A 442 8.42 16.34 -6.55
CA THR A 442 9.88 16.38 -6.39
C THR A 442 10.33 17.66 -5.67
N GLU A 443 9.82 18.82 -6.09
CA GLU A 443 10.15 20.13 -5.48
C GLU A 443 9.75 20.19 -4.00
N VAL A 444 8.55 19.72 -3.64
CA VAL A 444 8.08 19.73 -2.25
C VAL A 444 8.82 18.70 -1.41
N GLY A 445 9.01 17.48 -1.92
CA GLY A 445 9.68 16.40 -1.19
C GLY A 445 11.14 16.69 -0.87
N GLN A 446 11.88 17.34 -1.78
CA GLN A 446 13.32 17.53 -1.64
C GLN A 446 13.72 18.77 -0.81
N ARG A 447 12.76 19.46 -0.18
CA ARG A 447 13.02 20.62 0.69
C ARG A 447 13.85 20.29 1.94
N ARG A 448 14.00 19.00 2.25
CA ARG A 448 14.84 18.44 3.33
C ARG A 448 16.06 17.66 2.81
N GLY A 449 16.44 17.84 1.53
CA GLY A 449 17.48 17.07 0.86
C GLY A 449 16.91 15.89 0.09
N VAL A 450 17.37 14.66 0.36
CA VAL A 450 16.89 13.46 -0.33
C VAL A 450 15.46 13.12 0.08
N ILE A 451 14.55 13.00 -0.89
CA ILE A 451 13.10 12.83 -0.64
C ILE A 451 12.85 11.59 0.23
N GLU A 452 12.22 11.78 1.39
CA GLU A 452 11.91 10.70 2.36
C GLU A 452 13.15 9.86 2.73
N ARG A 453 14.36 10.43 2.64
CA ARG A 453 15.66 9.71 2.75
C ARG A 453 15.84 8.56 1.74
N GLN A 454 14.96 8.42 0.74
CA GLN A 454 14.85 7.31 -0.21
C GLN A 454 15.53 7.62 -1.55
N ALA A 455 16.87 7.54 -1.57
CA ALA A 455 17.69 7.88 -2.73
C ALA A 455 17.24 7.18 -4.03
N PHE A 456 16.92 5.88 -3.99
CA PHE A 456 16.42 5.13 -5.15
C PHE A 456 15.19 5.77 -5.82
N SER A 457 14.25 6.28 -5.02
CA SER A 457 12.99 6.85 -5.53
C SER A 457 13.16 8.29 -6.02
N HIS A 458 14.07 9.06 -5.38
CA HIS A 458 14.47 10.39 -5.82
C HIS A 458 15.27 10.33 -7.13
N LEU A 459 16.16 9.35 -7.28
CA LEU A 459 16.91 9.07 -8.52
C LEU A 459 15.96 8.84 -9.71
N PHE A 460 14.94 8.00 -9.55
CA PHE A 460 13.95 7.77 -10.63
C PHE A 460 13.18 9.05 -10.97
N ALA A 461 12.75 9.83 -9.97
CA ALA A 461 12.06 11.10 -10.21
C ALA A 461 12.92 12.11 -11.00
N LEU A 462 14.20 12.22 -10.68
CA LEU A 462 15.13 13.10 -11.38
C LEU A 462 15.47 12.58 -12.78
N LEU A 463 15.68 11.27 -12.97
CA LEU A 463 15.89 10.66 -14.29
C LEU A 463 14.69 10.87 -15.23
N ALA A 464 13.47 10.85 -14.69
CA ALA A 464 12.23 11.17 -15.40
C ALA A 464 12.13 12.66 -15.75
N LEU A 465 12.38 13.55 -14.78
CA LEU A 465 12.37 15.01 -15.02
C LEU A 465 13.47 15.46 -15.99
N THR A 466 14.68 14.90 -15.93
CA THR A 466 15.78 15.17 -16.87
C THR A 466 15.41 14.86 -18.34
N ARG A 467 14.49 13.92 -18.61
CA ARG A 467 14.00 13.65 -19.98
C ARG A 467 13.26 14.85 -20.59
N VAL A 468 12.51 15.60 -19.79
CA VAL A 468 11.53 16.60 -20.25
C VAL A 468 11.83 18.04 -19.80
N ALA A 469 12.64 18.20 -18.76
CA ALA A 469 13.06 19.48 -18.19
C ALA A 469 14.54 19.41 -17.71
N PRO A 470 15.50 19.06 -18.60
CA PRO A 470 16.92 18.97 -18.24
C PRO A 470 17.46 20.31 -17.73
N GLY A 471 18.31 20.28 -16.71
CA GLY A 471 18.90 21.48 -16.11
C GLY A 471 17.92 22.38 -15.33
N HIS A 472 16.66 21.97 -15.14
CA HIS A 472 15.68 22.73 -14.35
C HIS A 472 16.15 22.86 -12.87
N PRO A 473 15.87 23.98 -12.16
CA PRO A 473 16.36 24.19 -10.79
C PRO A 473 16.03 23.06 -9.81
N VAL A 474 14.83 22.47 -9.93
CA VAL A 474 14.41 21.29 -9.14
C VAL A 474 15.32 20.08 -9.43
N VAL A 475 15.68 19.85 -10.69
CA VAL A 475 16.56 18.73 -11.06
C VAL A 475 17.96 18.93 -10.48
N ARG A 476 18.54 20.12 -10.65
CA ARG A 476 19.86 20.46 -10.12
C ARG A 476 19.94 20.33 -8.59
N ALA A 477 18.99 20.91 -7.86
CA ALA A 477 18.95 20.82 -6.40
C ALA A 477 18.79 19.38 -5.89
N GLY A 478 18.03 18.53 -6.60
CA GLY A 478 17.93 17.10 -6.28
C GLY A 478 19.22 16.33 -6.57
N VAL A 479 19.89 16.64 -7.67
CA VAL A 479 21.21 16.10 -8.02
C VAL A 479 22.28 16.51 -6.99
N ASP A 480 22.28 17.76 -6.55
CA ASP A 480 23.20 18.27 -5.51
C ASP A 480 22.96 17.56 -4.17
N ALA A 481 21.68 17.41 -3.77
CA ALA A 481 21.30 16.71 -2.54
C ALA A 481 21.72 15.22 -2.56
N LEU A 482 21.55 14.53 -3.70
CA LEU A 482 22.00 13.15 -3.86
C LEU A 482 23.53 13.03 -3.90
N ALA A 483 24.24 13.96 -4.56
CA ALA A 483 25.70 13.93 -4.62
C ALA A 483 26.35 14.11 -3.24
N ALA A 484 25.69 14.83 -2.33
CA ALA A 484 26.09 14.96 -0.93
C ALA A 484 25.84 13.70 -0.07
N CYS A 485 25.12 12.70 -0.59
CA CYS A 485 24.79 11.44 0.10
C CYS A 485 25.54 10.22 -0.46
N LEU A 486 26.70 10.42 -1.09
CA LEU A 486 27.63 9.32 -1.38
C LEU A 486 28.36 8.89 -0.11
N ASN A 487 28.49 7.57 0.08
CA ASN A 487 29.26 6.98 1.18
C ASN A 487 30.78 7.14 0.93
N THR A 488 31.57 6.88 1.98
CA THR A 488 33.04 6.92 1.94
C THR A 488 33.67 5.92 0.96
N ASP A 489 32.95 4.87 0.55
CA ASP A 489 33.36 3.92 -0.51
C ASP A 489 33.04 4.40 -1.94
N GLY A 490 32.62 5.66 -2.09
CA GLY A 490 32.27 6.30 -3.35
C GLY A 490 30.95 5.86 -3.98
N GLY A 491 30.24 4.92 -3.35
CA GLY A 491 28.94 4.42 -3.79
C GLY A 491 27.75 5.16 -3.17
N MET A 492 26.56 4.83 -3.66
CA MET A 492 25.29 5.35 -3.15
C MET A 492 24.44 4.22 -2.52
N PRO A 493 23.83 4.42 -1.34
CA PRO A 493 22.92 3.46 -0.72
C PRO A 493 21.46 3.61 -1.22
N PHE A 494 20.61 2.63 -0.90
CA PHE A 494 19.17 2.59 -1.28
C PHE A 494 18.35 3.73 -0.65
N ALA A 495 18.43 3.83 0.67
CA ALA A 495 18.03 4.96 1.50
C ALA A 495 19.28 5.47 2.22
N THR A 496 19.26 6.65 2.84
CA THR A 496 20.48 7.27 3.42
C THR A 496 20.72 6.97 4.90
N THR A 497 19.74 6.41 5.62
CA THR A 497 19.82 6.04 7.06
C THR A 497 18.55 5.27 7.47
N GLU A 498 18.64 4.41 8.49
CA GLU A 498 17.49 3.87 9.26
C GLU A 498 17.63 4.10 10.78
N GLU A 499 18.09 5.29 11.20
CA GLU A 499 18.42 5.63 12.58
C GLU A 499 17.31 5.33 13.63
N VAL A 500 16.02 5.45 13.31
CA VAL A 500 14.93 5.23 14.28
C VAL A 500 14.70 3.74 14.55
N LEU A 501 14.74 2.91 13.51
CA LEU A 501 14.70 1.45 13.66
C LEU A 501 15.92 0.95 14.43
N VAL A 502 17.12 1.43 14.08
CA VAL A 502 18.36 0.97 14.71
C VAL A 502 18.44 1.41 16.17
N THR A 503 18.08 2.66 16.48
CA THR A 503 18.08 3.16 17.87
C THR A 503 17.07 2.41 18.74
N SER A 504 15.86 2.14 18.22
CA SER A 504 14.82 1.44 19.00
C SER A 504 15.09 -0.06 19.21
N THR A 505 15.62 -0.76 18.19
CA THR A 505 16.02 -2.17 18.31
C THR A 505 17.24 -2.34 19.23
N ALA A 506 18.24 -1.47 19.12
CA ALA A 506 19.39 -1.44 20.05
C ALA A 506 18.93 -1.15 21.48
N GLY A 507 18.11 -0.12 21.67
CA GLY A 507 17.59 0.27 22.97
C GLY A 507 16.85 -0.86 23.68
N LEU A 508 16.01 -1.62 22.96
CA LEU A 508 15.30 -2.78 23.51
C LEU A 508 16.26 -3.91 23.95
N ALA A 509 17.34 -4.14 23.20
CA ALA A 509 18.35 -5.13 23.54
C ALA A 509 19.21 -4.70 24.75
N LEU A 510 19.66 -3.45 24.78
CA LEU A 510 20.41 -2.84 25.89
C LEU A 510 19.58 -2.78 27.18
N ALA A 511 18.29 -2.44 27.10
CA ALA A 511 17.38 -2.44 28.24
C ALA A 511 17.23 -3.83 28.86
N ARG A 512 17.15 -4.89 28.02
CA ARG A 512 17.14 -6.28 28.50
C ARG A 512 18.47 -6.73 29.09
N ALA A 513 19.59 -6.20 28.59
CA ALA A 513 20.92 -6.43 29.14
C ALA A 513 21.16 -5.71 30.48
N GLY A 514 20.30 -4.76 30.89
CA GLY A 514 20.41 -4.05 32.17
C GLY A 514 21.45 -2.93 32.17
N VAL A 515 21.64 -2.27 31.02
CA VAL A 515 22.49 -1.08 30.81
C VAL A 515 22.04 0.12 31.66
N ASP A 516 22.94 1.09 31.91
CA ASP A 516 22.62 2.31 32.66
C ASP A 516 21.37 3.02 32.11
N ARG A 517 20.40 3.22 33.00
CA ARG A 517 19.15 3.93 32.77
C ARG A 517 19.38 5.32 32.16
N ARG A 518 20.50 6.00 32.44
CA ARG A 518 20.83 7.31 31.84
C ARG A 518 20.96 7.25 30.32
N VAL A 519 21.67 6.24 29.80
CA VAL A 519 21.82 6.04 28.35
C VAL A 519 20.48 5.67 27.73
N LEU A 520 19.76 4.74 28.35
CA LEU A 520 18.44 4.29 27.89
C LEU A 520 17.39 5.42 27.87
N LEU A 521 17.46 6.36 28.83
CA LEU A 521 16.61 7.55 28.85
C LEU A 521 17.00 8.57 27.78
N ALA A 522 18.30 8.76 27.49
CA ALA A 522 18.73 9.62 26.38
C ALA A 522 18.22 9.07 25.03
N MET A 523 18.36 7.77 24.79
CA MET A 523 17.81 7.09 23.61
C MET A 523 16.27 7.18 23.55
N GLY A 524 15.60 7.07 24.71
CA GLY A 524 14.14 7.20 24.79
C GLY A 524 13.64 8.62 24.53
N ASP A 525 14.33 9.64 25.03
CA ASP A 525 13.99 11.05 24.84
C ASP A 525 14.18 11.49 23.38
N TYR A 526 15.27 11.04 22.74
CA TYR A 526 15.54 11.21 21.32
C TYR A 526 14.41 10.64 20.45
N LEU A 527 13.99 9.40 20.72
CA LEU A 527 12.88 8.78 19.99
C LEU A 527 11.54 9.47 20.30
N ALA A 528 11.28 9.85 21.55
CA ALA A 528 10.06 10.56 21.93
C ALA A 528 9.93 11.92 21.19
N GLY A 529 11.04 12.62 20.98
CA GLY A 529 11.11 13.87 20.20
C GLY A 529 10.88 13.71 18.69
N ARG A 530 10.88 12.47 18.16
CA ARG A 530 10.68 12.13 16.74
C ARG A 530 9.27 11.60 16.41
N GLN A 531 8.33 11.60 17.37
CA GLN A 531 6.97 11.08 17.13
C GLN A 531 6.12 12.05 16.28
N ALA A 532 5.68 11.61 15.10
CA ALA A 532 4.86 12.39 14.18
C ALA A 532 3.45 12.71 14.74
N ASP A 533 2.72 13.63 14.10
CA ASP A 533 1.42 14.14 14.59
C ASP A 533 0.32 13.07 14.69
N ASP A 534 0.34 12.07 13.81
CA ASP A 534 -0.56 10.90 13.83
C ASP A 534 -0.31 9.94 15.01
N GLY A 535 0.83 10.08 15.71
CA GLY A 535 1.25 9.23 16.81
C GLY A 535 2.18 8.07 16.42
N GLY A 536 2.52 7.93 15.15
CA GLY A 536 3.51 6.98 14.66
C GLY A 536 4.94 7.52 14.65
N TRP A 537 5.85 6.68 14.16
CA TRP A 537 7.21 7.00 13.75
C TRP A 537 7.48 6.51 12.33
N SER A 538 8.46 7.13 11.70
CA SER A 538 9.10 6.72 10.44
C SER A 538 10.46 6.06 10.73
N ASN A 539 11.11 5.48 9.72
CA ASN A 539 12.38 4.76 9.90
C ASN A 539 13.61 5.68 10.16
N ALA A 540 13.52 6.99 9.88
CA ALA A 540 14.60 7.95 10.10
C ALA A 540 14.13 9.41 10.18
N GLU A 541 14.98 10.31 10.69
CA GLU A 541 14.75 11.77 10.67
C GLU A 541 14.51 12.35 9.27
N ASP A 542 13.68 13.39 9.25
CA ASP A 542 13.09 14.06 8.09
C ASP A 542 12.14 13.23 7.23
N VAL A 543 12.06 11.90 7.42
CA VAL A 543 11.03 11.04 6.80
C VAL A 543 9.67 11.32 7.42
N VAL A 544 8.70 11.71 6.59
CA VAL A 544 7.34 12.11 6.97
C VAL A 544 6.40 10.90 7.03
N GLN A 545 6.57 9.94 6.12
CA GLN A 545 5.75 8.73 6.09
C GLN A 545 6.04 7.82 7.30
N THR A 546 5.07 7.73 8.21
CA THR A 546 5.08 6.80 9.34
C THR A 546 4.71 5.37 8.94
N ASP A 547 5.11 4.39 9.73
CA ASP A 547 4.71 2.99 9.57
C ASP A 547 4.46 2.26 10.90
N ALA A 548 3.68 1.18 10.84
CA ALA A 548 3.27 0.39 12.00
C ALA A 548 4.36 -0.54 12.56
N GLY A 549 5.39 -0.89 11.78
CA GLY A 549 6.51 -1.71 12.23
C GLY A 549 7.45 -0.92 13.13
N ASP A 550 7.95 0.22 12.65
CA ASP A 550 8.94 0.99 13.40
C ASP A 550 8.27 1.72 14.59
N THR A 551 7.00 2.11 14.46
CA THR A 551 6.16 2.53 15.61
C THR A 551 6.05 1.46 16.70
N ALA A 552 5.89 0.18 16.34
CA ALA A 552 5.78 -0.91 17.31
C ALA A 552 7.11 -1.17 18.05
N HIS A 553 8.25 -1.05 17.35
CA HIS A 553 9.57 -1.16 17.97
C HIS A 553 9.84 0.01 18.94
N VAL A 554 9.57 1.25 18.52
CA VAL A 554 9.77 2.43 19.38
C VAL A 554 8.91 2.37 20.64
N VAL A 555 7.60 2.09 20.53
CA VAL A 555 6.74 2.04 21.72
C VAL A 555 7.09 0.88 22.66
N ALA A 556 7.54 -0.27 22.14
CA ALA A 556 8.02 -1.38 22.95
C ALA A 556 9.28 -1.01 23.75
N PHE A 557 10.23 -0.29 23.14
CA PHE A 557 11.42 0.22 23.82
C PHE A 557 11.07 1.29 24.87
N LEU A 558 10.30 2.32 24.51
CA LEU A 558 9.90 3.39 25.45
C LEU A 558 9.18 2.82 26.67
N HIS A 559 8.29 1.84 26.48
CA HIS A 559 7.61 1.14 27.57
C HIS A 559 8.57 0.30 28.44
N ALA A 560 9.61 -0.29 27.86
CA ALA A 560 10.60 -1.08 28.60
C ALA A 560 11.54 -0.24 29.47
N VAL A 561 11.79 1.04 29.10
CA VAL A 561 12.64 1.96 29.86
C VAL A 561 11.86 2.68 30.96
N ASP A 562 10.81 3.43 30.58
CA ASP A 562 10.06 4.28 31.51
C ASP A 562 8.62 4.52 31.01
N PRO A 563 7.67 3.63 31.36
CA PRO A 563 6.30 3.71 30.86
C PRO A 563 5.50 4.89 31.44
N ASP A 564 6.00 5.55 32.49
CA ASP A 564 5.39 6.73 33.07
C ASP A 564 5.91 8.02 32.43
N ARG A 565 7.23 8.14 32.21
CA ARG A 565 7.83 9.25 31.44
C ARG A 565 7.26 9.32 30.03
N TYR A 566 7.18 8.19 29.32
CA TYR A 566 6.73 8.15 27.93
C TYR A 566 5.23 7.85 27.78
N ARG A 567 4.44 7.94 28.85
CA ARG A 567 3.01 7.56 28.90
C ARG A 567 2.19 8.20 27.77
N ALA A 568 2.38 9.50 27.52
CA ALA A 568 1.67 10.24 26.47
C ALA A 568 2.02 9.77 25.05
N HIS A 569 3.31 9.57 24.78
CA HIS A 569 3.79 9.02 23.50
C HIS A 569 3.24 7.61 23.27
N GLY A 570 3.21 6.78 24.33
CA GLY A 570 2.64 5.45 24.30
C GLY A 570 1.14 5.41 23.96
N GLU A 571 0.32 6.31 24.52
CA GLU A 571 -1.11 6.37 24.16
C GLU A 571 -1.35 6.80 22.70
N ARG A 572 -0.52 7.71 22.17
CA ARG A 572 -0.56 8.11 20.76
C ARG A 572 -0.17 6.94 19.85
N ALA A 573 0.91 6.24 20.19
CA ALA A 573 1.38 5.05 19.47
C ALA A 573 0.34 3.92 19.46
N ARG A 574 -0.28 3.64 20.60
CA ARG A 574 -1.36 2.64 20.72
C ARG A 574 -2.57 3.00 19.87
N ARG A 575 -2.92 4.29 19.77
CA ARG A 575 -3.99 4.77 18.88
C ARG A 575 -3.62 4.53 17.42
N PHE A 576 -2.46 5.00 16.98
CA PHE A 576 -1.95 4.79 15.63
C PHE A 576 -1.98 3.31 15.22
N LEU A 577 -1.40 2.42 16.03
CA LEU A 577 -1.35 0.98 15.76
C LEU A 577 -2.75 0.33 15.71
N ARG A 578 -3.67 0.71 16.62
CA ARG A 578 -5.05 0.24 16.61
C ARG A 578 -5.76 0.59 15.30
N ASP A 579 -5.58 1.82 14.84
CA ASP A 579 -6.34 2.41 13.74
C ASP A 579 -5.77 1.93 12.37
N ARG A 580 -4.71 1.10 12.39
CA ARG A 580 -4.17 0.32 11.26
C ARG A 580 -4.59 -1.16 11.25
N VAL A 581 -5.38 -1.63 12.21
CA VAL A 581 -5.92 -3.01 12.22
C VAL A 581 -7.12 -3.12 11.30
N GLY A 582 -6.96 -3.88 10.22
CA GLY A 582 -8.00 -4.17 9.24
C GLY A 582 -9.16 -5.03 9.77
N PRO A 583 -10.25 -5.18 8.99
CA PRO A 583 -11.42 -5.96 9.38
C PRO A 583 -11.13 -7.45 9.56
N ASP A 584 -10.11 -7.98 8.88
CA ASP A 584 -9.61 -9.35 9.03
C ASP A 584 -8.68 -9.53 10.26
N GLY A 585 -8.27 -8.44 10.89
CA GLY A 585 -7.32 -8.39 12.00
C GLY A 585 -5.86 -8.14 11.60
N GLY A 586 -5.52 -8.10 10.31
CA GLY A 586 -4.17 -7.80 9.86
C GLY A 586 -3.79 -6.34 10.09
N VAL A 587 -2.51 -6.03 10.21
CA VAL A 587 -2.00 -4.65 10.31
C VAL A 587 -1.29 -4.24 9.03
N SER A 588 -1.79 -3.16 8.43
CA SER A 588 -1.24 -2.53 7.24
C SER A 588 -0.06 -1.60 7.59
N THR A 589 1.09 -1.76 6.91
CA THR A 589 2.33 -1.05 7.24
C THR A 589 2.21 0.47 7.15
N TYR A 590 1.79 1.02 6.00
CA TYR A 590 1.84 2.48 5.73
C TYR A 590 0.48 3.21 5.79
N PHE A 591 -0.62 2.55 5.44
CA PHE A 591 -1.98 3.12 5.41
C PHE A 591 -3.00 2.04 5.75
N ALA A 592 -4.08 2.39 6.48
CA ALA A 592 -5.14 1.44 6.81
C ALA A 592 -5.83 0.89 5.55
N GLY A 593 -6.12 -0.41 5.53
CA GLY A 593 -6.76 -1.08 4.38
C GLY A 593 -5.82 -1.55 3.28
N HIS A 594 -4.55 -1.13 3.28
CA HIS A 594 -3.53 -1.79 2.46
C HIS A 594 -3.28 -3.24 2.93
N PRO A 595 -2.74 -4.14 2.08
CA PRO A 595 -2.39 -5.50 2.47
C PRO A 595 -1.54 -5.55 3.75
N ALA A 596 -1.94 -6.42 4.69
CA ALA A 596 -1.28 -6.57 5.98
C ALA A 596 -0.10 -7.56 5.92
N GLU A 597 1.00 -7.23 6.58
CA GLU A 597 2.15 -8.14 6.71
C GLU A 597 2.11 -8.90 8.07
N PRO A 598 2.41 -10.22 8.11
CA PRO A 598 2.34 -11.00 9.34
C PRO A 598 3.30 -10.52 10.44
N ALA A 599 4.49 -10.07 10.07
CA ALA A 599 5.49 -9.50 10.98
C ALA A 599 4.95 -8.24 11.69
N THR A 600 4.50 -7.24 10.92
CA THR A 600 3.90 -6.00 11.43
C THR A 600 2.65 -6.24 12.30
N THR A 601 1.85 -7.25 11.93
CA THR A 601 0.68 -7.66 12.73
C THR A 601 1.10 -8.28 14.07
N ALA A 602 2.14 -9.11 14.08
CA ALA A 602 2.69 -9.70 15.29
C ALA A 602 3.37 -8.65 16.20
N ASP A 603 4.15 -7.73 15.64
CA ASP A 603 4.75 -6.62 16.38
C ASP A 603 3.68 -5.72 17.03
N THR A 604 2.55 -5.50 16.35
CA THR A 604 1.40 -4.77 16.92
C THR A 604 0.76 -5.52 18.10
N VAL A 605 0.66 -6.85 18.04
CA VAL A 605 0.22 -7.67 19.19
C VAL A 605 1.18 -7.50 20.39
N LEU A 606 2.48 -7.44 20.14
CA LEU A 606 3.50 -7.26 21.18
C LEU A 606 3.52 -5.83 21.75
N ALA A 607 3.37 -4.80 20.91
CA ALA A 607 3.27 -3.40 21.33
C ALA A 607 2.02 -3.11 22.18
N LEU A 608 0.90 -3.82 21.92
CA LEU A 608 -0.33 -3.72 22.71
C LEU A 608 -0.34 -4.66 23.93
N ALA A 609 0.61 -5.59 24.04
CA ALA A 609 0.68 -6.60 25.10
C ALA A 609 0.64 -6.06 26.54
N PRO A 610 1.36 -4.96 26.90
CA PRO A 610 1.32 -4.42 28.26
C PRO A 610 -0.06 -3.88 28.67
N HIS A 611 -0.87 -3.47 27.69
CA HIS A 611 -2.22 -2.93 27.88
C HIS A 611 -3.31 -3.92 27.44
N ALA A 612 -3.00 -5.22 27.36
CA ALA A 612 -3.86 -6.24 26.75
C ALA A 612 -5.25 -6.41 27.39
N HIS A 613 -5.51 -5.89 28.60
CA HIS A 613 -6.87 -5.82 29.13
C HIS A 613 -7.75 -4.87 28.31
N ALA A 614 -7.24 -3.68 27.98
CA ALA A 614 -7.95 -2.66 27.19
C ALA A 614 -8.04 -3.01 25.69
N HIS A 615 -7.24 -3.97 25.21
CA HIS A 615 -7.09 -4.29 23.79
C HIS A 615 -7.41 -5.75 23.44
N ARG A 616 -7.93 -6.57 24.38
CA ARG A 616 -8.19 -8.01 24.20
C ARG A 616 -8.89 -8.33 22.86
N PRO A 617 -10.02 -7.70 22.47
CA PRO A 617 -10.73 -8.10 21.24
C PRO A 617 -9.96 -7.81 19.95
N LEU A 618 -8.99 -6.90 19.99
CA LEU A 618 -8.15 -6.54 18.85
C LEU A 618 -6.92 -7.46 18.78
N ILE A 619 -6.26 -7.70 19.92
CA ILE A 619 -5.14 -8.65 20.05
C ILE A 619 -5.57 -10.05 19.58
N GLU A 620 -6.78 -10.48 19.93
CA GLU A 620 -7.35 -11.76 19.49
C GLU A 620 -7.60 -11.81 17.96
N ARG A 621 -8.06 -10.70 17.35
CA ARG A 621 -8.18 -10.64 15.87
C ARG A 621 -6.82 -10.66 15.18
N ALA A 622 -5.84 -9.92 15.69
CA ALA A 622 -4.50 -9.82 15.11
C ALA A 622 -3.72 -11.12 15.23
N ALA A 623 -3.74 -11.80 16.39
CA ALA A 623 -3.22 -13.16 16.51
C ALA A 623 -4.00 -14.14 15.62
N GLY A 624 -5.31 -13.94 15.45
CA GLY A 624 -6.13 -14.68 14.50
C GLY A 624 -5.73 -14.48 13.02
N PHE A 625 -5.27 -13.29 12.63
CA PHE A 625 -4.69 -13.04 11.30
C PHE A 625 -3.34 -13.75 11.15
N VAL A 626 -2.42 -13.55 12.10
CA VAL A 626 -1.10 -14.21 12.10
C VAL A 626 -1.24 -15.73 12.00
N LEU A 627 -2.18 -16.32 12.73
CA LEU A 627 -2.49 -17.75 12.66
C LEU A 627 -2.94 -18.20 11.25
N ARG A 628 -3.79 -17.43 10.57
CA ARG A 628 -4.24 -17.75 9.19
C ARG A 628 -3.16 -17.50 8.13
N ALA A 629 -2.18 -16.66 8.42
CA ALA A 629 -1.07 -16.35 7.53
C ALA A 629 0.10 -17.36 7.60
N GLN A 630 0.02 -18.36 8.48
CA GLN A 630 1.03 -19.42 8.56
C GLN A 630 0.87 -20.41 7.40
N ARG A 631 1.99 -20.78 6.77
CA ARG A 631 2.07 -21.83 5.75
C ARG A 631 2.10 -23.22 6.39
N CYS A 632 1.80 -24.25 5.59
CA CYS A 632 1.81 -25.65 6.03
C CYS A 632 3.18 -26.16 6.53
N ASP A 633 4.28 -25.50 6.15
CA ASP A 633 5.65 -25.79 6.61
C ASP A 633 6.05 -25.04 7.89
N GLY A 634 5.12 -24.27 8.48
CA GLY A 634 5.33 -23.47 9.69
C GLY A 634 5.85 -22.04 9.43
N THR A 635 6.22 -21.69 8.19
CA THR A 635 6.73 -20.36 7.84
C THR A 635 5.62 -19.32 7.63
N PHE A 636 6.03 -18.06 7.42
CA PHE A 636 5.17 -16.92 7.10
C PHE A 636 5.69 -16.20 5.84
N GLY A 637 4.93 -15.25 5.30
CA GLY A 637 5.43 -14.36 4.24
C GLY A 637 6.59 -13.49 4.73
N ARG A 638 7.71 -13.48 4.00
CA ARG A 638 8.88 -12.63 4.31
C ARG A 638 8.57 -11.17 3.95
N GLY A 639 8.79 -10.25 4.91
CA GLY A 639 8.44 -8.82 4.81
C GLY A 639 9.60 -7.96 4.30
N ARG A 640 10.08 -7.00 5.10
CA ARG A 640 11.28 -6.19 4.76
C ARG A 640 12.57 -7.02 4.77
N SER A 641 12.65 -8.03 5.65
CA SER A 641 13.77 -8.97 5.74
C SER A 641 13.72 -10.06 4.66
N LEU A 642 14.91 -10.55 4.28
CA LEU A 642 15.18 -11.69 3.44
C LEU A 642 15.20 -13.00 4.23
N SER A 643 15.42 -12.99 5.55
CA SER A 643 15.44 -14.19 6.40
C SER A 643 14.02 -14.70 6.72
N GLU A 644 13.77 -16.01 6.64
CA GLU A 644 12.49 -16.54 7.16
C GLU A 644 12.40 -16.51 8.68
N ALA A 645 13.54 -16.54 9.37
CA ALA A 645 13.59 -16.54 10.82
C ALA A 645 13.00 -15.24 11.41
N GLU A 646 13.12 -14.11 10.69
CA GLU A 646 12.59 -12.79 11.07
C GLU A 646 11.06 -12.84 11.28
N ALA A 647 10.33 -13.19 10.22
CA ALA A 647 8.88 -13.29 10.27
C ALA A 647 8.40 -14.40 11.22
N VAL A 648 9.16 -15.50 11.33
CA VAL A 648 8.84 -16.62 12.24
C VAL A 648 8.99 -16.23 13.71
N PHE A 649 10.06 -15.54 14.13
CA PHE A 649 10.24 -15.21 15.56
C PHE A 649 9.16 -14.24 16.07
N ARG A 650 8.79 -13.24 15.26
CA ARG A 650 7.73 -12.28 15.61
C ARG A 650 6.38 -12.96 15.74
N ALA A 651 5.96 -13.69 14.71
CA ALA A 651 4.71 -14.43 14.70
C ALA A 651 4.63 -15.43 15.87
N LEU A 652 5.72 -16.15 16.14
CA LEU A 652 5.83 -17.07 17.27
C LEU A 652 5.71 -16.34 18.62
N ALA A 653 6.35 -15.18 18.79
CA ALA A 653 6.27 -14.39 20.01
C ALA A 653 4.84 -13.86 20.28
N ALA A 654 4.16 -13.34 19.25
CA ALA A 654 2.78 -12.87 19.34
C ALA A 654 1.79 -14.01 19.64
N LEU A 655 1.89 -15.13 18.92
CA LEU A 655 1.05 -16.31 19.16
C LEU A 655 1.27 -16.89 20.57
N ARG A 656 2.53 -16.99 21.03
CA ARG A 656 2.85 -17.44 22.40
C ARG A 656 2.48 -16.43 23.48
N PHE A 657 2.32 -15.14 23.16
CA PHE A 657 1.74 -14.18 24.11
C PHE A 657 0.24 -14.44 24.31
N VAL A 658 -0.53 -14.60 23.24
CA VAL A 658 -1.98 -14.84 23.31
C VAL A 658 -2.29 -16.21 23.91
N HIS A 659 -1.60 -17.27 23.47
CA HIS A 659 -1.77 -18.62 24.02
C HIS A 659 -1.51 -18.68 25.53
N ARG A 660 -0.44 -18.05 26.04
CA ARG A 660 -0.15 -18.01 27.50
C ARG A 660 -1.16 -17.22 28.33
N ARG A 661 -2.03 -16.40 27.71
CA ARG A 661 -3.09 -15.67 28.42
C ARG A 661 -4.40 -16.46 28.55
N ASP A 662 -4.65 -17.40 27.64
CA ASP A 662 -5.79 -18.33 27.72
C ASP A 662 -5.42 -19.65 27.02
N PRO A 663 -4.64 -20.54 27.69
CA PRO A 663 -4.17 -21.77 27.06
C PRO A 663 -5.33 -22.70 26.67
N MET A 664 -6.43 -22.71 27.44
CA MET A 664 -7.55 -23.61 27.17
C MET A 664 -8.34 -23.19 25.92
N ALA A 665 -8.58 -21.89 25.71
CA ALA A 665 -9.24 -21.42 24.49
C ALA A 665 -8.35 -21.58 23.24
N HIS A 666 -7.02 -21.51 23.41
CA HIS A 666 -6.08 -21.36 22.29
C HIS A 666 -5.27 -22.61 21.94
N GLU A 667 -5.19 -23.62 22.80
CA GLU A 667 -4.37 -24.81 22.54
C GLU A 667 -4.83 -25.55 21.27
N GLN A 668 -6.12 -25.52 20.94
CA GLN A 668 -6.64 -26.13 19.70
C GLN A 668 -6.24 -25.42 18.41
N ARG A 669 -5.95 -24.12 18.49
CA ARG A 669 -5.83 -23.25 17.31
C ARG A 669 -4.41 -22.74 17.15
N ILE A 670 -3.89 -22.12 18.21
CA ILE A 670 -2.56 -21.53 18.24
C ILE A 670 -1.49 -22.58 18.58
N GLY A 671 -1.82 -23.58 19.41
CA GLY A 671 -0.88 -24.63 19.80
C GLY A 671 -0.18 -25.30 18.60
N PRO A 672 -0.92 -25.92 17.65
CA PRO A 672 -0.33 -26.55 16.47
C PRO A 672 0.55 -25.62 15.64
N ALA A 673 0.16 -24.34 15.53
CA ALA A 673 0.89 -23.32 14.77
C ALA A 673 2.24 -22.94 15.43
N VAL A 674 2.24 -22.75 16.74
CA VAL A 674 3.45 -22.58 17.56
C VAL A 674 4.41 -23.74 17.35
N ARG A 675 3.89 -24.99 17.42
CA ARG A 675 4.66 -26.21 17.20
C ARG A 675 5.18 -26.36 15.77
N ALA A 676 4.44 -25.89 14.76
CA ALA A 676 4.88 -25.93 13.37
C ALA A 676 6.05 -24.96 13.12
N ALA A 677 5.94 -23.71 13.59
CA ALA A 677 7.00 -22.71 13.52
C ALA A 677 8.28 -23.14 14.25
N GLN A 678 8.15 -23.71 15.45
CA GLN A 678 9.28 -24.26 16.21
C GLN A 678 9.94 -25.44 15.48
N ARG A 679 9.13 -26.38 14.96
CA ARG A 679 9.62 -27.54 14.21
C ARG A 679 10.44 -27.09 13.01
N ARG A 680 9.95 -26.11 12.23
CA ARG A 680 10.66 -25.55 11.07
C ARG A 680 12.10 -25.18 11.45
N LEU A 681 12.28 -24.24 12.37
CA LEU A 681 13.60 -23.77 12.80
C LEU A 681 14.47 -24.88 13.38
N LEU A 682 13.91 -25.81 14.16
CA LEU A 682 14.63 -26.97 14.70
C LEU A 682 15.09 -27.96 13.62
N THR A 683 14.48 -27.97 12.44
CA THR A 683 14.83 -28.85 11.31
C THR A 683 15.67 -28.19 10.22
N THR A 684 15.87 -26.87 10.27
CA THR A 684 16.58 -26.10 9.22
C THR A 684 17.90 -25.48 9.68
N ALA A 685 18.40 -25.87 10.85
CA ALA A 685 19.74 -25.48 11.31
C ALA A 685 20.84 -26.18 10.47
N ASN A 686 21.89 -25.43 10.16
CA ASN A 686 23.02 -25.91 9.37
C ASN A 686 23.99 -26.78 10.22
N PRO A 687 24.87 -27.58 9.59
CA PRO A 687 25.82 -28.44 10.29
C PRO A 687 26.84 -27.71 11.19
N ASP A 688 27.06 -26.41 10.99
CA ASP A 688 27.91 -25.56 11.83
C ASP A 688 27.21 -25.02 13.09
N GLY A 689 25.90 -25.27 13.20
CA GLY A 689 24.99 -24.86 14.26
C GLY A 689 24.14 -23.63 13.93
N GLY A 690 24.50 -22.83 12.93
CA GLY A 690 23.80 -21.59 12.57
C GLY A 690 22.57 -21.79 11.68
N TRP A 691 22.02 -20.68 11.20
CA TRP A 691 21.00 -20.62 10.16
C TRP A 691 21.37 -19.53 9.16
N GLY A 692 21.12 -19.78 7.86
CA GLY A 692 21.11 -18.75 6.81
C GLY A 692 19.70 -18.18 6.60
N GLN A 693 19.54 -17.31 5.60
CA GLN A 693 18.27 -16.65 5.30
C GLN A 693 17.17 -17.63 4.84
N ALA A 694 17.53 -18.71 4.14
CA ALA A 694 16.70 -19.86 3.82
C ALA A 694 17.41 -21.19 4.18
N PRO A 695 16.68 -22.32 4.25
CA PRO A 695 17.29 -23.62 4.57
C PRO A 695 18.29 -24.06 3.50
N GLY A 696 19.55 -24.25 3.88
CA GLY A 696 20.65 -24.62 2.98
C GLY A 696 21.50 -23.44 2.50
N ASP A 697 21.11 -22.19 2.78
CA ASP A 697 22.01 -21.04 2.64
C ASP A 697 23.15 -21.12 3.68
N PRO A 698 24.34 -20.55 3.42
CA PRO A 698 25.38 -20.38 4.43
C PRO A 698 24.85 -19.69 5.68
N SER A 699 25.29 -20.14 6.86
CA SER A 699 24.89 -19.54 8.12
C SER A 699 25.35 -18.10 8.25
N ASP A 700 24.49 -17.24 8.81
CA ASP A 700 24.80 -15.84 9.10
C ASP A 700 24.39 -15.45 10.54
N PRO A 701 25.03 -14.44 11.16
CA PRO A 701 24.71 -14.05 12.54
C PRO A 701 23.28 -13.55 12.77
N ILE A 702 22.65 -12.84 11.82
CA ILE A 702 21.33 -12.22 12.06
C ILE A 702 20.17 -13.22 11.91
N SER A 703 20.20 -14.09 10.89
CA SER A 703 19.29 -15.23 10.73
C SER A 703 19.43 -16.24 11.88
N THR A 704 20.67 -16.46 12.35
CA THR A 704 20.92 -17.27 13.55
C THR A 704 20.34 -16.62 14.80
N ALA A 705 20.51 -15.31 14.98
CA ALA A 705 19.95 -14.57 16.11
C ALA A 705 18.41 -14.61 16.14
N TYR A 706 17.75 -14.36 15.00
CA TYR A 706 16.29 -14.48 14.87
C TYR A 706 15.80 -15.88 15.27
N SER A 707 16.45 -16.93 14.76
CA SER A 707 16.12 -18.34 15.04
C SER A 707 16.30 -18.67 16.53
N LEU A 708 17.35 -18.15 17.16
CA LEU A 708 17.60 -18.33 18.59
C LEU A 708 16.59 -17.56 19.45
N VAL A 709 16.22 -16.30 19.12
CA VAL A 709 15.15 -15.56 19.82
C VAL A 709 13.84 -16.37 19.83
N ALA A 710 13.46 -16.95 18.69
CA ALA A 710 12.25 -17.77 18.56
C ALA A 710 12.26 -18.99 19.50
N LEU A 711 13.37 -19.74 19.51
CA LEU A 711 13.50 -21.03 20.20
C LEU A 711 13.89 -20.89 21.69
N ALA A 712 14.52 -19.77 22.08
CA ALA A 712 15.15 -19.57 23.39
C ALA A 712 14.24 -19.72 24.61
N ALA A 713 12.91 -19.63 24.45
CA ALA A 713 11.97 -19.73 25.57
C ALA A 713 11.14 -21.02 25.58
N GLU A 714 11.46 -22.03 24.77
CA GLU A 714 10.81 -23.35 24.81
C GLU A 714 11.73 -24.53 24.41
N HIS A 715 12.85 -24.27 23.73
CA HIS A 715 13.78 -25.30 23.23
C HIS A 715 15.25 -25.04 23.57
N ARG A 716 15.52 -24.22 24.58
CA ARG A 716 16.88 -23.75 24.90
C ARG A 716 17.86 -24.87 25.26
N ASP A 717 17.37 -25.97 25.85
CA ASP A 717 18.14 -27.18 26.14
C ASP A 717 18.09 -28.24 25.01
N SER A 718 17.61 -27.87 23.82
CA SER A 718 17.81 -28.70 22.62
C SER A 718 19.28 -28.69 22.19
N GLY A 719 19.72 -29.75 21.51
CA GLY A 719 21.04 -29.78 20.87
C GLY A 719 21.20 -28.65 19.84
N VAL A 720 20.14 -28.38 19.09
CA VAL A 720 20.09 -27.35 18.04
C VAL A 720 20.34 -25.95 18.60
N VAL A 721 19.60 -25.53 19.65
CA VAL A 721 19.79 -24.20 20.24
C VAL A 721 21.17 -24.05 20.88
N ARG A 722 21.71 -25.10 21.51
CA ARG A 722 23.10 -25.07 22.02
C ARG A 722 24.14 -24.98 20.90
N ALA A 723 23.90 -25.64 19.75
CA ALA A 723 24.78 -25.54 18.58
C ALA A 723 24.77 -24.13 17.97
N GLY A 724 23.59 -23.52 17.75
CA GLY A 724 23.49 -22.14 17.25
C GLY A 724 24.00 -21.09 18.23
N THR A 725 23.83 -21.33 19.53
CA THR A 725 24.51 -20.53 20.56
C THR A 725 26.03 -20.64 20.40
N ALA A 726 26.57 -21.84 20.19
CA ALA A 726 27.99 -22.06 19.95
C ALA A 726 28.50 -21.59 18.58
N TYR A 727 27.61 -21.34 17.61
CA TYR A 727 27.93 -20.62 16.37
C TYR A 727 28.17 -19.13 16.67
N LEU A 728 27.20 -18.43 17.28
CA LEU A 728 27.38 -17.01 17.62
C LEU A 728 28.56 -16.74 18.57
N LEU A 729 28.96 -17.70 19.39
CA LEU A 729 30.16 -17.58 20.24
C LEU A 729 31.50 -17.65 19.47
N ARG A 730 31.49 -18.06 18.19
CA ARG A 730 32.67 -18.07 17.29
C ARG A 730 32.68 -16.86 16.37
N GLU A 731 31.53 -16.53 15.78
CA GLU A 731 31.42 -15.45 14.78
C GLU A 731 31.38 -14.02 15.39
N GLN A 732 31.92 -13.82 16.59
CA GLN A 732 32.02 -12.50 17.21
C GLN A 732 33.33 -11.83 16.79
N ASP A 733 33.23 -10.63 16.23
CA ASP A 733 34.38 -9.84 15.78
C ASP A 733 35.28 -9.42 16.96
N GLU A 734 36.56 -9.14 16.70
CA GLU A 734 37.56 -8.83 17.74
C GLU A 734 37.18 -7.63 18.62
N ASP A 735 36.39 -6.69 18.10
CA ASP A 735 35.94 -5.49 18.81
C ASP A 735 34.64 -5.73 19.64
N GLY A 736 34.07 -6.94 19.58
CA GLY A 736 32.84 -7.36 20.24
C GLY A 736 31.58 -7.35 19.36
N GLY A 737 31.65 -6.85 18.13
CA GLY A 737 30.54 -6.77 17.19
C GLY A 737 30.26 -8.07 16.40
N TYR A 738 29.35 -7.96 15.42
CA TYR A 738 28.96 -9.02 14.49
C TYR A 738 28.73 -8.47 13.08
N THR A 739 29.64 -8.77 12.17
CA THR A 739 29.47 -8.55 10.73
C THR A 739 28.51 -9.59 10.13
N SER A 740 27.54 -9.17 9.32
CA SER A 740 26.54 -10.05 8.70
C SER A 740 26.21 -9.64 7.27
N ILE A 741 25.63 -10.57 6.50
CA ILE A 741 25.11 -10.30 5.16
C ILE A 741 23.89 -9.34 5.22
N PRO A 742 23.61 -8.59 4.13
CA PRO A 742 22.42 -7.76 3.99
C PRO A 742 21.11 -8.53 4.28
N ASP A 743 20.39 -8.12 5.33
CA ASP A 743 19.11 -8.73 5.71
C ASP A 743 17.90 -8.13 4.98
N GLN A 744 17.93 -6.86 4.59
CA GLN A 744 16.73 -6.19 4.07
C GLN A 744 16.67 -6.23 2.52
N ALA A 745 15.48 -6.17 1.92
CA ALA A 745 15.32 -6.12 0.45
C ALA A 745 14.37 -5.04 -0.06
N ALA A 746 14.87 -4.18 -0.95
CA ALA A 746 14.14 -3.11 -1.59
C ALA A 746 14.85 -2.59 -2.87
N PRO A 747 14.15 -2.40 -4.01
CA PRO A 747 12.90 -3.08 -4.34
C PRO A 747 13.10 -4.60 -4.26
N ARG A 748 12.13 -5.33 -3.70
CA ARG A 748 12.20 -6.79 -3.52
C ARG A 748 12.49 -7.46 -4.89
N PRO A 749 13.55 -8.29 -5.03
CA PRO A 749 14.32 -8.96 -3.98
C PRO A 749 15.72 -8.35 -3.74
N LEU A 750 16.04 -7.17 -4.27
CA LEU A 750 17.39 -6.61 -4.25
C LEU A 750 17.86 -6.27 -2.82
N PRO A 751 18.96 -6.87 -2.31
CA PRO A 751 19.40 -6.73 -0.93
C PRO A 751 19.92 -5.33 -0.60
N HIS A 752 19.76 -4.87 0.64
CA HIS A 752 20.43 -3.73 1.24
C HIS A 752 20.79 -4.02 2.70
N GLY A 753 21.96 -3.56 3.13
CA GLY A 753 22.46 -3.75 4.48
C GLY A 753 22.33 -2.47 5.31
N VAL A 754 21.84 -2.60 6.54
CA VAL A 754 21.98 -1.60 7.60
C VAL A 754 22.93 -2.20 8.63
N THR A 755 24.08 -1.56 8.82
CA THR A 755 25.28 -2.19 9.40
C THR A 755 25.07 -2.66 10.84
N GLU A 756 24.27 -1.94 11.61
CA GLU A 756 24.13 -2.11 13.05
C GLU A 756 23.04 -3.12 13.46
N LEU A 757 22.18 -3.57 12.54
CA LEU A 757 21.04 -4.46 12.87
C LEU A 757 21.48 -5.84 13.39
N ALA A 758 22.57 -6.39 12.86
CA ALA A 758 23.09 -7.68 13.29
C ALA A 758 23.45 -7.68 14.79
N ASN A 759 24.18 -6.66 15.24
CA ASN A 759 24.51 -6.45 16.65
C ASN A 759 23.26 -6.41 17.53
N ASN A 760 22.25 -5.63 17.12
CA ASN A 760 21.01 -5.44 17.88
C ASN A 760 20.27 -6.76 18.11
N PHE A 761 20.11 -7.57 17.05
CA PHE A 761 19.39 -8.83 17.15
C PHE A 761 20.21 -9.95 17.79
N VAL A 762 21.54 -9.99 17.61
CA VAL A 762 22.40 -10.93 18.34
C VAL A 762 22.35 -10.66 19.86
N LEU A 763 22.41 -9.39 20.29
CA LEU A 763 22.25 -9.03 21.70
C LEU A 763 20.85 -9.39 22.23
N LEU A 764 19.81 -9.20 21.41
CA LEU A 764 18.45 -9.63 21.72
C LEU A 764 18.34 -11.15 21.87
N ALA A 765 19.01 -11.93 21.03
CA ALA A 765 19.08 -13.39 21.14
C ALA A 765 19.77 -13.82 22.44
N MET A 766 20.91 -13.20 22.76
CA MET A 766 21.66 -13.51 23.98
C MET A 766 20.83 -13.25 25.24
N THR A 767 20.13 -12.10 25.33
CA THR A 767 19.24 -11.79 26.47
C THR A 767 17.96 -12.64 26.54
N HIS A 768 17.62 -13.42 25.50
CA HIS A 768 16.51 -14.39 25.54
C HIS A 768 16.97 -15.80 25.93
N LEU A 769 18.17 -16.18 25.49
CA LEU A 769 18.86 -17.41 25.88
C LEU A 769 19.34 -17.36 27.34
N ASP A 770 19.63 -16.18 27.89
CA ASP A 770 19.91 -16.04 29.32
C ASP A 770 19.12 -14.88 29.97
N PRO A 771 17.90 -15.13 30.49
CA PRO A 771 17.04 -14.10 31.08
C PRO A 771 17.59 -13.43 32.34
N ASP A 772 18.55 -14.06 33.04
CA ASP A 772 19.17 -13.50 34.25
C ASP A 772 20.48 -12.76 33.94
N TYR A 773 20.97 -12.80 32.69
CA TYR A 773 22.14 -12.03 32.29
C TYR A 773 21.88 -10.53 32.49
N ARG A 774 22.77 -9.89 33.24
CA ARG A 774 22.85 -8.44 33.39
C ARG A 774 24.30 -8.03 33.16
N HIS A 775 24.50 -7.01 32.34
CA HIS A 775 25.82 -6.52 31.97
C HIS A 775 26.60 -6.04 33.19
N SER A 776 27.88 -6.41 33.23
CA SER A 776 28.73 -6.26 34.41
C SER A 776 29.55 -4.95 34.45
N GLY A 777 29.71 -4.25 33.32
CA GLY A 777 30.61 -3.10 33.16
C GLY A 777 30.28 -1.86 34.02
N GLY A 778 29.07 -1.75 34.57
CA GLY A 778 28.60 -0.59 35.33
C GLY A 778 28.95 -0.56 36.83
N ARG A 779 30.00 -1.25 37.31
CA ARG A 779 30.30 -1.39 38.76
C ARG A 779 31.71 -0.99 39.21
N HIS A 780 32.53 -0.39 38.34
CA HIS A 780 33.86 0.15 38.71
C HIS A 780 34.02 1.56 38.13
N GLY A 781 34.16 2.57 39.01
CA GLY A 781 34.22 4.00 38.67
C GLY A 781 33.41 4.84 39.65
#